data_AF-A0A4Y8CN67-F1
#
_entry.id   AF-A0A4Y8CN67-F1
#
_cell.length_a   1.000
_cell.length_b   1.000
_cell.length_c   1.000
_cell.angle_alpha   90.00
_cell.angle_beta   90.00
_cell.angle_gamma   90.00
#
_symmetry.space_group_name_H-M   'P 1'
#
loop_
_entity.id
_entity.type
_entity.pdbx_description
1 polymer ?
#
loop_
_entity_poly.entity_id
_entity_poly.type
_entity_poly.pdbx_seq_one_letter_code
_entity_poly.pdbx_strand_id
1 'polypeptide(L)'
;MHTDKVTITGSGTTNSLTIGSSGTLGSIGNNDRIIYAHASGSNTLTLTNLTNNGTINGKVAVEHDQGFTGTITVNTFANTGQVNGQIYMGVWGGNSGTLNIEKFDNSGTITASNGQGVFFEGKNTHIKTFNNSGTIQSNNSQGVNITKASIQTFTNKGLISGSNGISMSSGTINTFINTGTINSTGKKEPSEYGASSGISLSYNTIKTFNNTGLISGIFGLNLMQATIENFTNKGTIESTSNHDFGAAINLITSYGAASVINNFTNEGTIKSKSNGIFAEAGNKIETLVNKGFIEADLNGISFYDYGSVSGNKMELGKIILEEGSSIKAGHNGINIDHGSSKVIEADAIEVKKGAVVSGNNAGIYLGGGKEINAQITISGEVSGGSAGIVNEGIIGGSSSSDDGNDKKGGIIISGGNVSSSSGGSGIVNQGNGSIAGEIKVESGGSVEGGITNTGSGSISGSIVVESGGKLDSITNTSTSDTGISGSITNNSDNKLEISNGEGATIGGGITNNGNADLVISNQGSVGKDKDGNTVTNNGSGSVGIKDWVVSTDKETGKLDTVVVGGSGANNVKVENITVDQSNVNLEELGNINNIISGVNQGNIGNIGTNGGGEISLSYDPLTGKLSTDFNLNASISGATFRSLISTTTRRSTFIDNVMGNSMQSFYLGNSSRAQRMAMSEKGNLYADASDYIKSDLNNGNYGSNKEHSLFILPYFSSQNVELSLNEESKGHTKGTIIGYSTLKDSGIYGVYAGYEDTKMSSTYFDINNRTYYVGLK
;
A
#
# COMPACT_ATOMS: atom_id res chain seq x y z
N MET A 1 -29.32 -32.86 54.86
CA MET A 1 -28.76 -34.19 54.55
C MET A 1 -27.31 -33.98 54.14
N HIS A 2 -26.35 -34.64 54.79
CA HIS A 2 -25.01 -34.86 54.22
C HIS A 2 -25.17 -36.01 53.22
N THR A 3 -25.49 -35.70 51.96
CA THR A 3 -25.51 -36.68 50.87
C THR A 3 -24.28 -36.46 50.01
N ASP A 4 -23.46 -37.51 49.86
CA ASP A 4 -22.22 -37.46 49.08
C ASP A 4 -22.48 -37.36 47.57
N LYS A 5 -23.66 -37.77 47.09
CA LYS A 5 -24.08 -37.70 45.69
C LYS A 5 -25.60 -37.81 45.53
N VAL A 6 -26.18 -37.10 44.56
CA VAL A 6 -27.58 -37.18 44.13
C VAL A 6 -27.63 -37.69 42.69
N THR A 7 -28.37 -38.76 42.44
CA THR A 7 -28.58 -39.32 41.11
C THR A 7 -30.06 -39.24 40.75
N ILE A 8 -30.38 -38.72 39.56
CA ILE A 8 -31.76 -38.54 39.07
C ILE A 8 -31.90 -39.34 37.77
N THR A 9 -32.77 -40.34 37.79
CA THR A 9 -33.04 -41.23 36.65
C THR A 9 -34.53 -41.54 36.54
N GLY A 10 -34.91 -42.17 35.44
CA GLY A 10 -36.27 -42.67 35.21
C GLY A 10 -36.75 -42.38 33.79
N SER A 11 -37.78 -43.11 33.37
CA SER A 11 -38.43 -42.95 32.07
C SER A 11 -39.86 -42.47 32.27
N GLY A 12 -40.26 -41.41 31.57
CA GLY A 12 -41.54 -40.74 31.76
C GLY A 12 -41.66 -40.02 33.11
N THR A 13 -40.56 -39.81 33.82
CA THR A 13 -40.56 -39.20 35.15
C THR A 13 -40.37 -37.68 35.10
N THR A 14 -41.04 -37.00 36.02
CA THR A 14 -40.92 -35.56 36.25
C THR A 14 -40.33 -35.35 37.65
N ASN A 15 -39.12 -34.83 37.72
CA ASN A 15 -38.35 -34.71 38.97
C ASN A 15 -38.06 -33.24 39.30
N SER A 16 -37.84 -32.95 40.57
CA SER A 16 -37.34 -31.65 41.03
C SER A 16 -36.32 -31.84 42.16
N LEU A 17 -35.27 -31.04 42.15
CA LEU A 17 -34.25 -30.99 43.20
C LEU A 17 -34.05 -29.55 43.65
N THR A 18 -34.09 -29.32 44.96
CA THR A 18 -33.78 -28.01 45.55
C THR A 18 -32.79 -28.18 46.70
N ILE A 19 -31.64 -27.52 46.58
CA ILE A 19 -30.68 -27.36 47.67
C ILE A 19 -31.03 -26.03 48.36
N GLY A 20 -31.43 -26.10 49.64
CA GLY A 20 -31.72 -24.93 50.45
C GLY A 20 -30.47 -24.09 50.75
N SER A 21 -30.64 -22.86 51.21
CA SER A 21 -29.53 -21.90 51.42
C SER A 21 -28.46 -22.36 52.42
N SER A 22 -28.83 -23.20 53.40
CA SER A 22 -27.91 -23.84 54.35
C SER A 22 -27.43 -25.23 53.91
N GLY A 23 -27.88 -25.71 52.76
CA GLY A 23 -27.55 -27.04 52.25
C GLY A 23 -26.17 -27.09 51.62
N THR A 24 -25.40 -28.13 51.92
CA THR A 24 -24.12 -28.43 51.28
C THR A 24 -24.13 -29.85 50.73
N LEU A 25 -23.76 -30.02 49.46
CA LEU A 25 -23.52 -31.33 48.83
C LEU A 25 -22.05 -31.50 48.48
N GLY A 26 -21.50 -32.69 48.73
CA GLY A 26 -20.09 -33.00 48.47
C GLY A 26 -19.09 -32.29 49.40
N SER A 27 -17.81 -32.49 49.13
CA SER A 27 -16.67 -31.94 49.89
C SER A 27 -15.75 -31.10 49.00
N ILE A 28 -15.09 -30.10 49.59
CA ILE A 28 -14.14 -29.23 48.86
C ILE A 28 -13.09 -30.09 48.14
N GLY A 29 -12.78 -29.75 46.89
CA GLY A 29 -11.81 -30.45 46.07
C GLY A 29 -12.34 -31.72 45.38
N ASN A 30 -13.61 -32.09 45.58
CA ASN A 30 -14.23 -33.20 44.88
C ASN A 30 -14.45 -32.85 43.38
N ASN A 31 -13.98 -33.72 42.48
CA ASN A 31 -14.14 -33.56 41.03
C ASN A 31 -15.20 -34.52 40.42
N ASP A 32 -15.82 -35.38 41.24
CA ASP A 32 -16.84 -36.33 40.82
C ASP A 32 -18.19 -35.65 40.58
N ARG A 33 -19.09 -36.38 39.90
CA ARG A 33 -20.48 -35.97 39.67
C ARG A 33 -21.27 -36.05 40.97
N ILE A 34 -21.43 -34.92 41.66
CA ILE A 34 -22.23 -34.79 42.89
C ILE A 34 -23.71 -34.75 42.55
N ILE A 35 -24.08 -34.11 41.45
CA ILE A 35 -25.44 -34.18 40.91
C ILE A 35 -25.33 -34.85 39.55
N TYR A 36 -26.02 -35.98 39.39
CA TYR A 36 -25.98 -36.76 38.16
C TYR A 36 -27.40 -37.06 37.68
N ALA A 37 -27.92 -36.24 36.77
CA ALA A 37 -29.16 -36.53 36.06
C ALA A 37 -28.82 -37.25 34.76
N HIS A 38 -29.32 -38.47 34.58
CA HIS A 38 -29.06 -39.22 33.36
C HIS A 38 -30.22 -40.09 32.89
N ALA A 39 -30.24 -40.31 31.57
CA ALA A 39 -31.20 -41.18 30.89
C ALA A 39 -30.48 -42.15 29.94
N SER A 40 -31.14 -43.26 29.61
CA SER A 40 -30.58 -44.34 28.79
C SER A 40 -31.59 -44.86 27.77
N GLY A 41 -31.11 -45.49 26.69
CA GLY A 41 -31.97 -46.01 25.62
C GLY A 41 -32.89 -44.93 25.04
N SER A 42 -34.19 -45.25 24.93
CA SER A 42 -35.23 -44.33 24.44
C SER A 42 -35.97 -43.59 25.56
N ASN A 43 -35.42 -43.54 26.77
CA ASN A 43 -36.12 -42.98 27.93
C ASN A 43 -36.29 -41.47 27.85
N THR A 44 -37.39 -40.98 28.43
CA THR A 44 -37.65 -39.55 28.59
C THR A 44 -37.50 -39.14 30.04
N LEU A 45 -36.67 -38.15 30.34
CA LEU A 45 -36.47 -37.60 31.69
C LEU A 45 -36.81 -36.11 31.70
N THR A 46 -37.73 -35.69 32.57
CA THR A 46 -38.02 -34.26 32.78
C THR A 46 -37.54 -33.81 34.16
N LEU A 47 -36.70 -32.78 34.19
CA LEU A 47 -36.35 -32.02 35.39
C LEU A 47 -37.16 -30.72 35.37
N THR A 48 -38.22 -30.65 36.16
CA THR A 48 -39.00 -29.42 36.29
C THR A 48 -38.14 -28.30 36.88
N ASN A 49 -37.41 -28.60 37.97
CA ASN A 49 -36.50 -27.65 38.59
C ASN A 49 -35.24 -28.36 39.10
N LEU A 50 -34.08 -27.79 38.82
CA LEU A 50 -32.83 -28.10 39.50
C LEU A 50 -32.27 -26.81 40.07
N THR A 51 -32.54 -26.57 41.35
CA THR A 51 -32.29 -25.29 42.02
C THR A 51 -31.25 -25.42 43.12
N ASN A 52 -30.18 -24.63 43.02
CA ASN A 52 -29.17 -24.50 44.07
C ASN A 52 -29.23 -23.12 44.73
N ASN A 53 -29.58 -23.08 46.01
CA ASN A 53 -29.44 -21.90 46.86
C ASN A 53 -28.29 -22.01 47.88
N GLY A 54 -27.72 -23.21 48.04
CA GLY A 54 -26.65 -23.52 49.00
C GLY A 54 -25.31 -23.74 48.29
N THR A 55 -24.55 -24.74 48.74
CA THR A 55 -23.22 -25.06 48.21
C THR A 55 -23.18 -26.45 47.59
N ILE A 56 -22.68 -26.57 46.36
CA ILE A 56 -22.38 -27.84 45.69
C ILE A 56 -20.87 -27.91 45.49
N ASN A 57 -20.19 -28.84 46.16
CA ASN A 57 -18.76 -29.08 46.00
C ASN A 57 -18.53 -30.29 45.09
N GLY A 58 -18.53 -30.05 43.78
CA GLY A 58 -18.25 -31.03 42.73
C GLY A 58 -19.10 -30.81 41.48
N LYS A 59 -19.03 -31.75 40.54
CA LYS A 59 -19.64 -31.61 39.20
C LYS A 59 -21.16 -31.78 39.24
N VAL A 60 -21.87 -30.92 38.52
CA VAL A 60 -23.28 -31.10 38.16
C VAL A 60 -23.34 -31.59 36.72
N ALA A 61 -23.90 -32.76 36.47
CA ALA A 61 -23.96 -33.39 35.15
C ALA A 61 -25.40 -33.73 34.76
N VAL A 62 -25.83 -33.25 33.59
CA VAL A 62 -27.06 -33.67 32.89
C VAL A 62 -26.66 -34.27 31.55
N GLU A 63 -26.66 -35.59 31.45
CA GLU A 63 -26.15 -36.32 30.29
C GLU A 63 -26.86 -37.67 30.12
N HIS A 64 -26.31 -38.56 29.32
CA HIS A 64 -26.94 -39.84 29.01
C HIS A 64 -25.93 -40.99 28.93
N ASP A 65 -26.45 -42.20 28.86
CA ASP A 65 -25.66 -43.41 28.63
C ASP A 65 -25.37 -43.59 27.12
N GLN A 66 -24.44 -44.49 26.78
CA GLN A 66 -24.14 -44.81 25.38
C GLN A 66 -25.38 -45.37 24.64
N GLY A 67 -25.57 -44.97 23.38
CA GLY A 67 -26.71 -45.41 22.56
C GLY A 67 -28.03 -44.70 22.87
N PHE A 68 -27.97 -43.48 23.44
CA PHE A 68 -29.15 -42.72 23.82
C PHE A 68 -29.91 -42.19 22.59
N THR A 69 -31.21 -42.49 22.56
CA THR A 69 -32.16 -42.04 21.53
C THR A 69 -33.38 -41.31 22.10
N GLY A 70 -33.44 -41.17 23.43
CA GLY A 70 -34.57 -40.57 24.15
C GLY A 70 -34.49 -39.04 24.25
N THR A 71 -35.14 -38.46 25.25
CA THR A 71 -35.16 -37.01 25.48
C THR A 71 -34.96 -36.66 26.95
N ILE A 72 -34.04 -35.74 27.23
CA ILE A 72 -33.93 -35.10 28.55
C ILE A 72 -34.42 -33.66 28.42
N THR A 73 -35.34 -33.25 29.28
CA THR A 73 -35.84 -31.87 29.33
C THR A 73 -35.53 -31.27 30.70
N VAL A 74 -34.85 -30.12 30.71
CA VAL A 74 -34.62 -29.31 31.90
C VAL A 74 -35.44 -28.04 31.76
N ASN A 75 -36.56 -27.94 32.47
CA ASN A 75 -37.40 -26.75 32.41
C ASN A 75 -36.69 -25.55 33.06
N THR A 76 -36.05 -25.74 34.22
CA THR A 76 -35.25 -24.70 34.87
C THR A 76 -34.07 -25.31 35.61
N PHE A 77 -32.86 -24.88 35.25
CA PHE A 77 -31.70 -24.92 36.12
C PHE A 77 -31.50 -23.51 36.72
N ALA A 78 -31.40 -23.40 38.04
CA ALA A 78 -31.20 -22.13 38.72
C ALA A 78 -30.12 -22.24 39.80
N ASN A 79 -29.05 -21.46 39.68
CA ASN A 79 -28.02 -21.32 40.70
C ASN A 79 -28.04 -19.91 41.30
N THR A 80 -28.44 -19.80 42.56
CA THR A 80 -28.34 -18.57 43.37
C THR A 80 -27.27 -18.69 44.46
N GLY A 81 -26.83 -19.92 44.77
CA GLY A 81 -25.76 -20.22 45.71
C GLY A 81 -24.39 -20.42 45.05
N GLN A 82 -23.60 -21.37 45.56
CA GLN A 82 -22.24 -21.66 45.11
C GLN A 82 -22.14 -23.06 44.49
N VAL A 83 -21.45 -23.17 43.35
CA VAL A 83 -21.02 -24.43 42.75
C VAL A 83 -19.50 -24.40 42.60
N ASN A 84 -18.81 -25.25 43.35
CA ASN A 84 -17.35 -25.44 43.29
C ASN A 84 -17.04 -26.66 42.40
N GLY A 85 -17.35 -26.55 41.12
CA GLY A 85 -17.18 -27.61 40.14
C GLY A 85 -17.79 -27.23 38.79
N GLN A 86 -17.51 -28.05 37.77
CA GLN A 86 -18.09 -27.88 36.44
C GLN A 86 -19.60 -28.14 36.47
N ILE A 87 -20.34 -27.35 35.71
CA ILE A 87 -21.68 -27.72 35.24
C ILE A 87 -21.57 -28.23 33.81
N TYR A 88 -21.95 -29.48 33.59
CA TYR A 88 -21.95 -30.13 32.29
C TYR A 88 -23.37 -30.52 31.88
N MET A 89 -23.77 -30.14 30.68
CA MET A 89 -25.06 -30.51 30.11
C MET A 89 -24.89 -30.81 28.63
N GLY A 90 -25.08 -32.07 28.20
CA GLY A 90 -24.86 -32.39 26.80
C GLY A 90 -25.26 -33.77 26.32
N VAL A 91 -25.36 -33.87 24.99
CA VAL A 91 -25.53 -35.11 24.22
C VAL A 91 -24.26 -35.40 23.44
N TRP A 92 -23.38 -36.22 24.01
CA TRP A 92 -22.04 -36.49 23.48
C TRP A 92 -21.98 -37.76 22.62
N GLY A 93 -20.84 -38.05 22.00
CA GLY A 93 -20.58 -39.36 21.36
C GLY A 93 -21.38 -39.69 20.08
N GLY A 94 -22.01 -38.70 19.43
CA GLY A 94 -22.78 -38.92 18.20
C GLY A 94 -24.16 -39.57 18.40
N ASN A 95 -24.63 -39.62 19.65
CA ASN A 95 -25.95 -40.13 20.02
C ASN A 95 -27.09 -39.33 19.36
N SER A 96 -28.22 -39.99 19.11
CA SER A 96 -29.36 -39.40 18.40
C SER A 96 -30.44 -38.82 19.31
N GLY A 97 -30.34 -39.02 20.63
CA GLY A 97 -31.25 -38.43 21.61
C GLY A 97 -31.11 -36.91 21.70
N THR A 98 -31.98 -36.30 22.51
CA THR A 98 -32.13 -34.83 22.60
C THR A 98 -32.02 -34.37 24.05
N LEU A 99 -31.37 -33.22 24.26
CA LEU A 99 -31.38 -32.48 25.52
C LEU A 99 -31.96 -31.08 25.29
N ASN A 100 -33.12 -30.81 25.88
CA ASN A 100 -33.76 -29.50 25.84
C ASN A 100 -33.59 -28.81 27.19
N ILE A 101 -33.09 -27.58 27.20
CA ILE A 101 -32.98 -26.73 28.39
C ILE A 101 -33.80 -25.48 28.13
N GLU A 102 -34.96 -25.35 28.76
CA GLU A 102 -35.81 -24.16 28.61
C GLU A 102 -35.16 -22.93 29.26
N LYS A 103 -34.57 -23.11 30.46
CA LYS A 103 -33.92 -22.03 31.19
C LYS A 103 -32.71 -22.50 31.99
N PHE A 104 -31.59 -21.83 31.77
CA PHE A 104 -30.40 -21.87 32.61
C PHE A 104 -30.17 -20.49 33.23
N ASP A 105 -30.34 -20.36 34.54
CA ASP A 105 -30.10 -19.12 35.28
C ASP A 105 -28.97 -19.29 36.28
N ASN A 106 -27.98 -18.40 36.22
CA ASN A 106 -26.97 -18.24 37.26
C ASN A 106 -26.98 -16.81 37.80
N SER A 107 -27.38 -16.65 39.06
CA SER A 107 -27.20 -15.40 39.82
C SER A 107 -26.20 -15.55 40.97
N GLY A 108 -25.77 -16.78 41.28
CA GLY A 108 -24.76 -17.09 42.28
C GLY A 108 -23.36 -17.24 41.67
N THR A 109 -22.54 -18.10 42.25
CA THR A 109 -21.15 -18.34 41.83
C THR A 109 -20.97 -19.75 41.33
N ILE A 110 -20.35 -19.91 40.16
CA ILE A 110 -19.87 -21.17 39.61
C ILE A 110 -18.36 -21.03 39.42
N THR A 111 -17.58 -21.83 40.13
CA THR A 111 -16.11 -21.83 40.05
C THR A 111 -15.60 -23.24 39.83
N ALA A 112 -15.01 -23.50 38.67
CA ALA A 112 -14.37 -24.77 38.35
C ALA A 112 -12.84 -24.67 38.53
N SER A 113 -12.27 -25.49 39.42
CA SER A 113 -10.82 -25.61 39.57
C SER A 113 -10.19 -26.45 38.45
N ASN A 114 -10.91 -27.49 38.01
CA ASN A 114 -10.53 -28.38 36.91
C ASN A 114 -11.68 -28.43 35.88
N GLY A 115 -11.36 -28.21 34.60
CA GLY A 115 -12.37 -28.15 33.53
C GLY A 115 -13.10 -26.81 33.43
N GLN A 116 -14.10 -26.76 32.56
CA GLN A 116 -14.85 -25.54 32.26
C GLN A 116 -15.83 -25.17 33.38
N GLY A 117 -16.14 -23.89 33.55
CA GLY A 117 -17.18 -23.44 34.49
C GLY A 117 -18.54 -24.03 34.11
N VAL A 118 -18.99 -23.72 32.90
CA VAL A 118 -20.17 -24.34 32.27
C VAL A 118 -19.78 -24.93 30.91
N PHE A 119 -20.23 -26.15 30.62
CA PHE A 119 -20.00 -26.81 29.34
C PHE A 119 -21.29 -27.39 28.75
N PHE A 120 -21.68 -26.87 27.59
CA PHE A 120 -22.73 -27.42 26.74
C PHE A 120 -22.15 -28.18 25.57
N GLU A 121 -22.58 -29.43 25.37
CA GLU A 121 -22.03 -30.30 24.32
C GLU A 121 -23.12 -30.98 23.50
N GLY A 122 -22.92 -31.09 22.19
CA GLY A 122 -23.73 -31.93 21.30
C GLY A 122 -24.69 -31.16 20.40
N LYS A 123 -24.85 -31.63 19.16
CA LYS A 123 -25.74 -31.01 18.16
C LYS A 123 -27.23 -31.06 18.51
N ASN A 124 -27.62 -32.02 19.35
CA ASN A 124 -28.99 -32.22 19.82
C ASN A 124 -29.19 -31.63 21.24
N THR A 125 -28.32 -30.72 21.66
CA THR A 125 -28.45 -29.96 22.89
C THR A 125 -28.97 -28.57 22.55
N HIS A 126 -30.20 -28.28 22.97
CA HIS A 126 -30.92 -27.06 22.64
C HIS A 126 -31.21 -26.27 23.91
N ILE A 127 -30.66 -25.07 24.01
CA ILE A 127 -30.89 -24.15 25.11
C ILE A 127 -31.76 -23.01 24.61
N LYS A 128 -32.94 -22.82 25.21
CA LYS A 128 -33.80 -21.70 24.87
C LYS A 128 -33.28 -20.40 25.49
N THR A 129 -33.01 -20.41 26.79
CA THR A 129 -32.44 -19.23 27.47
C THR A 129 -31.29 -19.60 28.39
N PHE A 130 -30.18 -18.90 28.23
CA PHE A 130 -29.04 -18.88 29.16
C PHE A 130 -28.90 -17.48 29.73
N ASN A 131 -28.97 -17.34 31.05
CA ASN A 131 -28.80 -16.08 31.76
C ASN A 131 -27.73 -16.20 32.83
N ASN A 132 -26.69 -15.37 32.75
CA ASN A 132 -25.73 -15.20 33.81
C ASN A 132 -25.80 -13.77 34.37
N SER A 133 -26.25 -13.60 35.60
CA SER A 133 -26.13 -12.33 36.36
C SER A 133 -25.14 -12.43 37.52
N GLY A 134 -24.64 -13.63 37.83
CA GLY A 134 -23.64 -13.89 38.85
C GLY A 134 -22.24 -14.08 38.26
N THR A 135 -21.46 -14.99 38.84
CA THR A 135 -20.10 -15.29 38.43
C THR A 135 -20.01 -16.70 37.85
N ILE A 136 -19.39 -16.82 36.68
CA ILE A 136 -18.92 -18.10 36.11
C ILE A 136 -17.43 -17.96 35.88
N GLN A 137 -16.64 -18.80 36.54
CA GLN A 137 -15.19 -18.76 36.45
C GLN A 137 -14.59 -20.16 36.33
N SER A 138 -13.56 -20.30 35.49
CA SER A 138 -12.65 -21.44 35.51
C SER A 138 -11.21 -20.99 35.71
N ASN A 139 -10.45 -21.71 36.53
CA ASN A 139 -9.06 -21.37 36.81
C ASN A 139 -8.09 -21.89 35.74
N ASN A 140 -8.44 -23.00 35.07
CA ASN A 140 -7.53 -23.74 34.18
C ASN A 140 -8.16 -24.04 32.79
N SER A 141 -9.38 -23.58 32.55
CA SER A 141 -10.13 -23.85 31.31
C SER A 141 -11.05 -22.68 30.99
N GLN A 142 -12.00 -22.87 30.07
CA GLN A 142 -12.92 -21.82 29.66
C GLN A 142 -13.98 -21.54 30.72
N GLY A 143 -14.39 -20.26 30.85
CA GLY A 143 -15.51 -19.90 31.71
C GLY A 143 -16.79 -20.60 31.26
N VAL A 144 -17.15 -20.39 30.00
CA VAL A 144 -18.21 -21.12 29.31
C VAL A 144 -17.66 -21.78 28.04
N ASN A 145 -17.95 -23.05 27.84
CA ASN A 145 -17.67 -23.76 26.59
C ASN A 145 -18.95 -24.28 25.95
N ILE A 146 -19.09 -24.09 24.64
CA ILE A 146 -20.25 -24.52 23.86
C ILE A 146 -19.73 -25.27 22.64
N THR A 147 -20.04 -26.56 22.53
CA THR A 147 -19.61 -27.38 21.40
C THR A 147 -20.82 -28.00 20.73
N LYS A 148 -21.09 -27.62 19.49
CA LYS A 148 -22.19 -28.08 18.62
C LYS A 148 -23.61 -27.75 19.07
N ALA A 149 -23.81 -27.28 20.30
CA ALA A 149 -25.12 -26.94 20.84
C ALA A 149 -25.71 -25.68 20.19
N SER A 150 -27.04 -25.55 20.25
CA SER A 150 -27.77 -24.37 19.78
C SER A 150 -28.37 -23.61 20.96
N ILE A 151 -28.21 -22.28 20.99
CA ILE A 151 -28.78 -21.41 22.00
C ILE A 151 -29.70 -20.38 21.33
N GLN A 152 -30.95 -20.27 21.76
CA GLN A 152 -31.83 -19.23 21.24
C GLN A 152 -31.43 -17.85 21.78
N THR A 153 -31.32 -17.69 23.10
CA THR A 153 -30.86 -16.45 23.72
C THR A 153 -29.79 -16.70 24.78
N PHE A 154 -28.62 -16.10 24.61
CA PHE A 154 -27.53 -16.06 25.58
C PHE A 154 -27.40 -14.64 26.15
N THR A 155 -27.56 -14.49 27.46
CA THR A 155 -27.44 -13.20 28.15
C THR A 155 -26.40 -13.28 29.27
N ASN A 156 -25.36 -12.45 29.19
CA ASN A 156 -24.42 -12.21 30.28
C ASN A 156 -24.58 -10.79 30.83
N LYS A 157 -24.98 -10.67 32.10
CA LYS A 157 -24.99 -9.43 32.89
C LYS A 157 -23.95 -9.44 34.02
N GLY A 158 -23.43 -10.61 34.36
CA GLY A 158 -22.44 -10.81 35.41
C GLY A 158 -21.02 -10.99 34.86
N LEU A 159 -20.21 -11.78 35.56
CA LEU A 159 -18.84 -12.12 35.17
C LEU A 159 -18.79 -13.50 34.53
N ILE A 160 -18.13 -13.60 33.37
CA ILE A 160 -17.65 -14.86 32.79
C ILE A 160 -16.14 -14.74 32.62
N SER A 161 -15.38 -15.69 33.19
CA SER A 161 -13.92 -15.65 33.16
C SER A 161 -13.27 -17.04 33.05
N GLY A 162 -12.18 -17.14 32.31
CA GLY A 162 -11.40 -18.38 32.14
C GLY A 162 -10.22 -18.20 31.20
N SER A 163 -9.55 -19.30 30.84
CA SER A 163 -8.46 -19.27 29.84
C SER A 163 -8.91 -18.70 28.49
N ASN A 164 -10.16 -18.98 28.12
CA ASN A 164 -11.01 -18.08 27.35
C ASN A 164 -12.21 -17.74 28.23
N GLY A 165 -12.78 -16.53 28.10
CA GLY A 165 -14.03 -16.22 28.78
C GLY A 165 -15.14 -17.13 28.27
N ILE A 166 -15.39 -17.09 26.96
CA ILE A 166 -16.28 -17.99 26.24
C ILE A 166 -15.52 -18.65 25.08
N SER A 167 -15.67 -19.95 24.92
CA SER A 167 -15.25 -20.69 23.74
C SER A 167 -16.46 -21.37 23.11
N MET A 168 -16.60 -21.25 21.80
CA MET A 168 -17.70 -21.85 21.07
C MET A 168 -17.19 -22.54 19.81
N SER A 169 -17.62 -23.77 19.57
CA SER A 169 -17.25 -24.55 18.38
C SER A 169 -18.44 -25.24 17.71
N SER A 170 -18.62 -25.00 16.41
CA SER A 170 -19.65 -25.66 15.57
C SER A 170 -21.11 -25.50 16.05
N GLY A 171 -21.42 -24.47 16.85
CA GLY A 171 -22.75 -24.23 17.40
C GLY A 171 -23.47 -23.05 16.76
N THR A 172 -24.70 -22.80 17.20
CA THR A 172 -25.50 -21.63 16.78
C THR A 172 -26.01 -20.83 17.96
N ILE A 173 -26.01 -19.50 17.84
CA ILE A 173 -26.70 -18.61 18.78
C ILE A 173 -27.61 -17.66 17.99
N ASN A 174 -28.91 -17.64 18.29
CA ASN A 174 -29.79 -16.68 17.61
C ASN A 174 -29.58 -15.25 18.15
N THR A 175 -29.52 -15.07 19.47
CA THR A 175 -29.26 -13.75 20.07
C THR A 175 -28.26 -13.87 21.23
N PHE A 176 -27.12 -13.20 21.07
CA PHE A 176 -26.08 -13.07 22.09
C PHE A 176 -26.11 -11.64 22.65
N ILE A 177 -26.20 -11.51 23.97
CA ILE A 177 -26.25 -10.23 24.68
C ILE A 177 -25.21 -10.25 25.80
N ASN A 178 -24.25 -9.34 25.75
CA ASN A 178 -23.34 -9.08 26.86
C ASN A 178 -23.55 -7.66 27.39
N THR A 179 -24.01 -7.54 28.62
CA THR A 179 -24.05 -6.27 29.38
C THR A 179 -23.13 -6.31 30.59
N GLY A 180 -22.52 -7.46 30.89
CA GLY A 180 -21.58 -7.65 31.98
C GLY A 180 -20.13 -7.68 31.51
N THR A 181 -19.31 -8.50 32.17
CA THR A 181 -17.89 -8.67 31.83
C THR A 181 -17.63 -10.09 31.35
N ILE A 182 -16.99 -10.19 30.19
CA ILE A 182 -16.40 -11.43 29.68
C ILE A 182 -14.91 -11.19 29.56
N ASN A 183 -14.11 -11.93 30.33
CA ASN A 183 -12.67 -11.71 30.39
C ASN A 183 -11.88 -13.01 30.23
N SER A 184 -10.83 -12.97 29.43
CA SER A 184 -9.83 -14.03 29.38
C SER A 184 -8.72 -13.75 30.38
N THR A 185 -8.38 -14.76 31.19
CA THR A 185 -7.18 -14.79 32.03
C THR A 185 -6.05 -15.62 31.40
N GLY A 186 -6.30 -16.21 30.23
CA GLY A 186 -5.30 -16.95 29.47
C GLY A 186 -4.17 -16.04 28.98
N LYS A 187 -2.97 -16.61 28.87
CA LYS A 187 -1.72 -15.91 28.52
C LYS A 187 -1.14 -16.33 27.17
N LYS A 188 -1.90 -17.11 26.38
CA LYS A 188 -1.43 -17.55 25.06
C LYS A 188 -1.49 -16.36 24.09
N GLU A 189 -0.32 -15.88 23.69
CA GLU A 189 -0.15 -14.82 22.68
C GLU A 189 -0.58 -15.29 21.27
N PRO A 190 -0.81 -14.35 20.33
CA PRO A 190 -1.15 -14.65 18.94
C PRO A 190 -0.17 -15.61 18.26
N SER A 191 -0.72 -16.57 17.52
CA SER A 191 -0.01 -17.54 16.67
C SER A 191 -0.97 -18.06 15.59
N GLU A 192 -0.46 -18.85 14.64
CA GLU A 192 -1.29 -19.53 13.62
C GLU A 192 -2.42 -20.41 14.22
N TYR A 193 -2.25 -20.87 15.47
CA TYR A 193 -3.24 -21.69 16.19
C TYR A 193 -4.18 -20.87 17.09
N GLY A 194 -4.23 -19.55 16.92
CA GLY A 194 -5.04 -18.62 17.72
C GLY A 194 -4.43 -18.26 19.08
N ALA A 195 -5.12 -17.40 19.84
CA ALA A 195 -4.69 -16.85 21.12
C ALA A 195 -5.73 -17.07 22.23
N SER A 196 -5.41 -16.65 23.46
CA SER A 196 -6.42 -16.57 24.53
C SER A 196 -7.40 -15.44 24.21
N SER A 197 -8.70 -15.64 24.39
CA SER A 197 -9.70 -14.66 23.94
C SER A 197 -10.82 -14.46 24.93
N GLY A 198 -11.29 -13.22 25.07
CA GLY A 198 -12.53 -12.95 25.80
C GLY A 198 -13.65 -13.83 25.26
N ILE A 199 -13.83 -13.81 23.94
CA ILE A 199 -14.69 -14.77 23.21
C ILE A 199 -13.92 -15.35 22.02
N SER A 200 -13.90 -16.68 21.91
CA SER A 200 -13.37 -17.40 20.74
C SER A 200 -14.48 -18.17 20.05
N LEU A 201 -14.69 -17.88 18.76
CA LEU A 201 -15.69 -18.49 17.91
C LEU A 201 -15.02 -19.31 16.79
N SER A 202 -15.27 -20.61 16.75
CA SER A 202 -14.82 -21.51 15.70
C SER A 202 -16.00 -22.19 15.00
N TYR A 203 -16.18 -22.03 13.69
CA TYR A 203 -17.23 -22.71 12.92
C TYR A 203 -18.67 -22.39 13.41
N ASN A 204 -18.94 -21.18 13.90
CA ASN A 204 -20.22 -20.84 14.52
C ASN A 204 -21.07 -19.91 13.67
N THR A 205 -22.38 -19.90 13.92
CA THR A 205 -23.28 -18.87 13.40
C THR A 205 -23.95 -18.13 14.55
N ILE A 206 -23.80 -16.81 14.59
CA ILE A 206 -24.51 -15.91 15.49
C ILE A 206 -25.36 -14.95 14.67
N LYS A 207 -26.69 -14.95 14.85
CA LYS A 207 -27.56 -14.05 14.08
C LYS A 207 -27.51 -12.60 14.59
N THR A 208 -27.53 -12.42 15.90
CA THR A 208 -27.44 -11.09 16.52
C THR A 208 -26.47 -11.13 17.69
N PHE A 209 -25.42 -10.31 17.61
CA PHE A 209 -24.43 -10.14 18.65
C PHE A 209 -24.48 -8.70 19.17
N ASN A 210 -24.90 -8.52 20.42
CA ASN A 210 -25.01 -7.22 21.08
C ASN A 210 -24.09 -7.17 22.29
N ASN A 211 -23.08 -6.29 22.25
CA ASN A 211 -22.23 -6.01 23.39
C ASN A 211 -22.49 -4.59 23.92
N THR A 212 -22.92 -4.45 25.16
CA THR A 212 -22.96 -3.17 25.90
C THR A 212 -22.04 -3.20 27.14
N GLY A 213 -21.42 -4.34 27.42
CA GLY A 213 -20.50 -4.55 28.53
C GLY A 213 -19.04 -4.58 28.08
N LEU A 214 -18.20 -5.26 28.86
CA LEU A 214 -16.78 -5.47 28.56
C LEU A 214 -16.55 -6.87 27.98
N ILE A 215 -15.79 -6.95 26.89
CA ILE A 215 -15.16 -8.17 26.38
C ILE A 215 -13.65 -7.91 26.30
N SER A 216 -12.83 -8.68 27.01
CA SER A 216 -11.38 -8.44 27.08
C SER A 216 -10.57 -9.74 27.07
N GLY A 217 -9.37 -9.69 26.50
CA GLY A 217 -8.42 -10.80 26.43
C GLY A 217 -7.14 -10.45 25.66
N ILE A 218 -6.32 -11.46 25.33
CA ILE A 218 -5.20 -11.27 24.37
C ILE A 218 -5.79 -10.90 23.00
N PHE A 219 -6.84 -11.61 22.60
CA PHE A 219 -7.87 -11.07 21.72
C PHE A 219 -9.12 -10.73 22.53
N GLY A 220 -9.79 -9.63 22.20
CA GLY A 220 -11.13 -9.37 22.73
C GLY A 220 -12.11 -10.41 22.18
N LEU A 221 -12.27 -10.41 20.87
CA LEU A 221 -13.13 -11.31 20.10
C LEU A 221 -12.33 -11.94 18.95
N ASN A 222 -12.32 -13.28 18.88
CA ASN A 222 -11.63 -14.03 17.84
C ASN A 222 -12.63 -14.86 17.01
N LEU A 223 -12.63 -14.69 15.69
CA LEU A 223 -13.47 -15.42 14.74
C LEU A 223 -12.59 -16.31 13.86
N MET A 224 -12.92 -17.60 13.81
CA MET A 224 -12.32 -18.57 12.89
C MET A 224 -13.44 -19.34 12.20
N GLN A 225 -13.63 -19.12 10.90
CA GLN A 225 -14.78 -19.64 10.14
C GLN A 225 -16.12 -19.37 10.83
N ALA A 226 -16.27 -18.20 11.44
CA ALA A 226 -17.48 -17.83 12.18
C ALA A 226 -18.27 -16.76 11.41
N THR A 227 -19.59 -16.87 11.45
CA THR A 227 -20.52 -15.90 10.85
C THR A 227 -21.25 -15.14 11.94
N ILE A 228 -21.21 -13.80 11.87
CA ILE A 228 -22.08 -12.92 12.64
C ILE A 228 -22.92 -12.09 11.66
N GLU A 229 -24.23 -12.32 11.60
CA GLU A 229 -25.09 -11.57 10.67
C GLU A 229 -25.22 -10.09 11.10
N ASN A 230 -25.47 -9.84 12.38
CA ASN A 230 -25.63 -8.48 12.90
C ASN A 230 -24.80 -8.31 14.17
N PHE A 231 -23.75 -7.50 14.09
CA PHE A 231 -22.84 -7.22 15.18
C PHE A 231 -22.97 -5.76 15.61
N THR A 232 -23.49 -5.53 16.82
CA THR A 232 -23.51 -4.21 17.45
C THR A 232 -22.65 -4.19 18.71
N ASN A 233 -21.62 -3.34 18.72
CA ASN A 233 -20.84 -3.02 19.92
C ASN A 233 -21.19 -1.62 20.43
N LYS A 234 -21.86 -1.51 21.59
CA LYS A 234 -22.06 -0.26 22.35
C LYS A 234 -21.19 -0.19 23.62
N GLY A 235 -20.56 -1.30 23.99
CA GLY A 235 -19.67 -1.41 25.15
C GLY A 235 -18.20 -1.33 24.74
N THR A 236 -17.33 -2.01 25.49
CA THR A 236 -15.91 -2.07 25.20
C THR A 236 -15.50 -3.46 24.73
N ILE A 237 -14.76 -3.53 23.63
CA ILE A 237 -14.01 -4.73 23.23
C ILE A 237 -12.53 -4.37 23.27
N GLU A 238 -11.76 -5.11 24.06
CA GLU A 238 -10.38 -4.76 24.38
C GLU A 238 -9.40 -5.91 24.07
N SER A 239 -8.29 -5.57 23.42
CA SER A 239 -7.08 -6.41 23.39
C SER A 239 -6.03 -5.87 24.35
N THR A 240 -5.46 -6.79 25.12
CA THR A 240 -4.43 -6.51 26.11
C THR A 240 -3.01 -6.79 25.62
N SER A 241 -2.88 -7.40 24.43
CA SER A 241 -1.61 -7.80 23.83
C SER A 241 -1.02 -6.68 22.99
N ASN A 242 0.29 -6.47 23.15
CA ASN A 242 1.11 -5.58 22.33
C ASN A 242 1.86 -6.34 21.22
N HIS A 243 1.54 -7.61 21.00
CA HIS A 243 2.08 -8.39 19.88
C HIS A 243 1.59 -7.79 18.55
N ASP A 244 2.38 -7.85 17.48
CA ASP A 244 2.02 -7.26 16.18
C ASP A 244 0.73 -7.83 15.57
N PHE A 245 0.45 -9.11 15.86
CA PHE A 245 -0.80 -9.79 15.51
C PHE A 245 -1.91 -9.65 16.57
N GLY A 246 -1.69 -8.93 17.67
CA GLY A 246 -2.68 -8.66 18.70
C GLY A 246 -3.82 -7.79 18.18
N ALA A 247 -5.07 -8.11 18.55
CA ALA A 247 -6.23 -7.40 18.05
C ALA A 247 -7.45 -7.43 18.97
N ALA A 248 -8.18 -6.31 19.08
CA ALA A 248 -9.43 -6.30 19.86
C ALA A 248 -10.49 -7.18 19.18
N ILE A 249 -10.57 -7.12 17.84
CA ILE A 249 -11.38 -8.01 17.02
C ILE A 249 -10.48 -8.64 15.96
N ASN A 250 -10.39 -9.96 15.96
CA ASN A 250 -9.55 -10.73 15.06
C ASN A 250 -10.39 -11.68 14.18
N LEU A 251 -10.12 -11.70 12.88
CA LEU A 251 -10.73 -12.62 11.92
C LEU A 251 -9.62 -13.47 11.28
N ILE A 252 -9.69 -14.78 11.48
CA ILE A 252 -8.71 -15.77 11.01
C ILE A 252 -9.36 -16.64 9.93
N THR A 253 -8.59 -16.92 8.89
CA THR A 253 -8.92 -17.91 7.86
C THR A 253 -8.28 -19.24 8.24
N SER A 254 -9.04 -20.35 8.19
CA SER A 254 -8.48 -21.70 8.37
C SER A 254 -8.84 -22.54 7.16
N TYR A 255 -7.85 -23.11 6.47
CA TYR A 255 -8.04 -23.93 5.26
C TYR A 255 -8.93 -23.26 4.17
N GLY A 256 -8.83 -21.94 4.02
CA GLY A 256 -9.54 -21.16 3.00
C GLY A 256 -11.02 -20.85 3.28
N ALA A 257 -11.60 -21.30 4.40
CA ALA A 257 -12.97 -20.94 4.76
C ALA A 257 -13.03 -19.62 5.57
N ALA A 258 -13.97 -18.78 5.19
CA ALA A 258 -14.09 -17.40 5.65
C ALA A 258 -14.82 -17.27 7.00
N SER A 259 -14.33 -16.37 7.84
CA SER A 259 -15.19 -15.68 8.81
C SER A 259 -15.91 -14.53 8.10
N VAL A 260 -17.17 -14.30 8.49
CA VAL A 260 -18.03 -13.30 7.85
C VAL A 260 -18.73 -12.47 8.92
N ILE A 261 -18.63 -11.15 8.80
CA ILE A 261 -19.51 -10.22 9.52
C ILE A 261 -20.30 -9.44 8.47
N ASN A 262 -21.63 -9.59 8.44
CA ASN A 262 -22.44 -8.88 7.44
C ASN A 262 -22.59 -7.41 7.86
N ASN A 263 -23.29 -7.16 8.96
CA ASN A 263 -23.54 -5.80 9.44
C ASN A 263 -22.77 -5.53 10.73
N PHE A 264 -21.67 -4.79 10.65
CA PHE A 264 -20.89 -4.39 11.82
C PHE A 264 -21.14 -2.92 12.17
N THR A 265 -21.78 -2.67 13.31
CA THR A 265 -21.92 -1.34 13.90
C THR A 265 -21.14 -1.23 15.22
N ASN A 266 -20.19 -0.30 15.28
CA ASN A 266 -19.50 0.07 16.52
C ASN A 266 -20.01 1.43 17.03
N GLU A 267 -20.78 1.45 18.11
CA GLU A 267 -21.20 2.67 18.86
C GLU A 267 -20.38 2.87 20.15
N GLY A 268 -19.67 1.84 20.60
CA GLY A 268 -18.87 1.87 21.82
C GLY A 268 -17.38 2.08 21.53
N THR A 269 -16.53 1.41 22.31
CA THR A 269 -15.07 1.51 22.19
C THR A 269 -14.48 0.16 21.77
N ILE A 270 -13.63 0.19 20.74
CA ILE A 270 -12.72 -0.90 20.39
C ILE A 270 -11.33 -0.40 20.77
N LYS A 271 -10.67 -1.08 21.69
CA LYS A 271 -9.38 -0.65 22.26
C LYS A 271 -8.32 -1.73 22.13
N SER A 272 -7.13 -1.39 21.65
CA SER A 272 -6.06 -2.37 21.49
C SER A 272 -4.68 -1.77 21.71
N LYS A 273 -3.79 -2.54 22.34
CA LYS A 273 -2.35 -2.21 22.39
C LYS A 273 -1.60 -2.61 21.13
N SER A 274 -2.31 -3.03 20.09
CA SER A 274 -1.78 -3.33 18.77
C SER A 274 -2.84 -2.94 17.75
N ASN A 275 -3.50 -3.87 17.05
CA ASN A 275 -4.52 -3.53 16.04
C ASN A 275 -5.93 -3.42 16.63
N GLY A 276 -6.75 -2.47 16.20
CA GLY A 276 -8.17 -2.41 16.60
C GLY A 276 -8.95 -3.58 16.01
N ILE A 277 -9.13 -3.56 14.69
CA ILE A 277 -9.71 -4.64 13.90
C ILE A 277 -8.61 -5.22 13.00
N PHE A 278 -8.44 -6.54 13.04
CA PHE A 278 -7.41 -7.23 12.28
C PHE A 278 -7.99 -8.43 11.55
N ALA A 279 -7.90 -8.45 10.23
CA ALA A 279 -8.54 -9.49 9.42
C ALA A 279 -7.57 -10.13 8.43
N GLU A 280 -7.53 -11.46 8.44
CA GLU A 280 -6.74 -12.24 7.50
C GLU A 280 -7.39 -12.26 6.11
N ALA A 281 -6.58 -12.32 5.06
CA ALA A 281 -7.06 -12.62 3.71
C ALA A 281 -7.91 -13.92 3.68
N GLY A 282 -9.04 -13.86 3.00
CA GLY A 282 -10.07 -14.91 2.97
C GLY A 282 -11.29 -14.61 3.84
N ASN A 283 -11.23 -13.61 4.72
CA ASN A 283 -12.39 -13.18 5.51
C ASN A 283 -13.18 -12.07 4.82
N LYS A 284 -14.39 -11.83 5.32
CA LYS A 284 -15.33 -10.83 4.80
C LYS A 284 -15.93 -9.97 5.91
N ILE A 285 -15.93 -8.65 5.70
CA ILE A 285 -16.75 -7.70 6.45
C ILE A 285 -17.57 -6.91 5.43
N GLU A 286 -18.89 -7.15 5.33
CA GLU A 286 -19.71 -6.53 4.27
C GLU A 286 -19.96 -5.04 4.50
N THR A 287 -20.18 -4.61 5.73
CA THR A 287 -20.28 -3.18 6.05
C THR A 287 -19.81 -2.93 7.47
N LEU A 288 -18.92 -1.95 7.62
CA LEU A 288 -18.48 -1.41 8.90
C LEU A 288 -18.99 0.02 9.06
N VAL A 289 -19.87 0.24 10.02
CA VAL A 289 -20.33 1.56 10.45
C VAL A 289 -19.75 1.86 11.82
N ASN A 290 -18.81 2.80 11.88
CA ASN A 290 -18.27 3.30 13.13
C ASN A 290 -19.02 4.57 13.57
N LYS A 291 -19.67 4.49 14.72
CA LYS A 291 -20.34 5.58 15.45
C LYS A 291 -19.62 5.92 16.77
N GLY A 292 -18.70 5.07 17.20
CA GLY A 292 -17.94 5.21 18.44
C GLY A 292 -16.44 5.39 18.19
N PHE A 293 -15.63 4.75 19.03
CA PHE A 293 -14.19 4.95 19.08
C PHE A 293 -13.45 3.66 18.73
N ILE A 294 -12.43 3.77 17.88
CA ILE A 294 -11.41 2.75 17.68
C ILE A 294 -10.07 3.36 18.08
N GLU A 295 -9.48 2.84 19.15
CA GLU A 295 -8.21 3.31 19.73
C GLU A 295 -7.19 2.17 19.68
N ALA A 296 -6.13 2.33 18.89
CA ALA A 296 -5.16 1.28 18.63
C ALA A 296 -3.73 1.81 18.70
N ASP A 297 -2.83 1.14 19.43
CA ASP A 297 -1.42 1.57 19.50
C ASP A 297 -0.64 1.27 18.21
N LEU A 298 -1.14 0.36 17.34
CA LEU A 298 -0.57 0.10 16.01
C LEU A 298 -1.49 0.62 14.90
N ASN A 299 -2.40 -0.20 14.36
CA ASN A 299 -3.32 0.22 13.30
C ASN A 299 -4.77 0.15 13.77
N GLY A 300 -5.61 1.11 13.38
CA GLY A 300 -7.03 1.09 13.75
C GLY A 300 -7.76 -0.08 13.09
N ILE A 301 -7.62 -0.18 11.77
CA ILE A 301 -8.07 -1.31 10.95
C ILE A 301 -6.87 -1.77 10.13
N SER A 302 -6.57 -3.07 10.14
CA SER A 302 -5.46 -3.64 9.37
C SER A 302 -5.74 -5.05 8.89
N PHE A 303 -4.95 -5.50 7.92
CA PHE A 303 -5.10 -6.80 7.29
C PHE A 303 -3.77 -7.56 7.34
N TYR A 304 -3.85 -8.88 7.18
CA TYR A 304 -2.67 -9.74 7.10
C TYR A 304 -2.92 -11.00 6.27
N ASP A 305 -1.85 -11.75 6.00
CA ASP A 305 -1.96 -13.13 5.51
C ASP A 305 -0.77 -13.99 5.97
N TYR A 306 -0.95 -15.30 5.86
CA TYR A 306 0.05 -16.33 6.14
C TYR A 306 0.45 -17.08 4.86
N GLY A 307 0.62 -16.38 3.73
CA GLY A 307 1.04 -16.99 2.47
C GLY A 307 -0.01 -17.97 1.94
N SER A 308 0.37 -19.21 1.60
CA SER A 308 -0.52 -20.14 0.89
C SER A 308 -1.73 -20.65 1.70
N VAL A 309 -1.78 -20.44 3.03
CA VAL A 309 -2.87 -20.97 3.87
C VAL A 309 -4.08 -20.04 3.97
N SER A 310 -3.89 -18.72 3.81
CA SER A 310 -5.02 -17.78 3.82
C SER A 310 -5.78 -17.81 2.49
N GLY A 311 -6.98 -17.24 2.46
CA GLY A 311 -7.74 -17.09 1.22
C GLY A 311 -7.02 -16.17 0.22
N ASN A 312 -7.52 -16.12 -1.02
CA ASN A 312 -6.88 -15.36 -2.11
C ASN A 312 -7.17 -13.85 -2.05
N LYS A 313 -8.24 -13.44 -1.36
CA LYS A 313 -8.63 -12.04 -1.24
C LYS A 313 -9.32 -11.74 0.10
N MET A 314 -9.22 -10.51 0.56
CA MET A 314 -10.01 -9.97 1.67
C MET A 314 -11.12 -9.09 1.10
N GLU A 315 -12.37 -9.37 1.47
CA GLU A 315 -13.53 -8.58 1.04
C GLU A 315 -13.99 -7.65 2.16
N LEU A 316 -13.65 -6.37 2.00
CA LEU A 316 -14.15 -5.30 2.85
C LEU A 316 -15.17 -4.52 2.04
N GLY A 317 -16.43 -4.52 2.45
CA GLY A 317 -17.38 -3.63 1.80
C GLY A 317 -17.18 -2.20 2.26
N LYS A 318 -18.27 -1.50 2.57
CA LYS A 318 -18.20 -0.07 2.91
C LYS A 318 -17.68 0.14 4.33
N ILE A 319 -16.75 1.10 4.47
CA ILE A 319 -16.33 1.66 5.76
C ILE A 319 -16.95 3.05 5.90
N ILE A 320 -17.79 3.24 6.89
CA ILE A 320 -18.50 4.50 7.13
C ILE A 320 -18.19 4.96 8.55
N LEU A 321 -17.65 6.16 8.69
CA LEU A 321 -17.47 6.83 9.96
C LEU A 321 -18.54 7.91 10.11
N GLU A 322 -19.40 7.74 11.10
CA GLU A 322 -20.50 8.66 11.41
C GLU A 322 -20.03 9.84 12.27
N GLU A 323 -20.86 10.88 12.33
CA GLU A 323 -20.61 12.07 13.13
C GLU A 323 -20.24 11.74 14.59
N GLY A 324 -19.17 12.36 15.09
CA GLY A 324 -18.67 12.16 16.46
C GLY A 324 -17.85 10.89 16.66
N SER A 325 -17.72 10.03 15.64
CA SER A 325 -16.90 8.82 15.70
C SER A 325 -15.43 9.10 15.45
N SER A 326 -14.54 8.21 15.89
CA SER A 326 -13.13 8.30 15.51
C SER A 326 -12.40 6.98 15.40
N ILE A 327 -11.34 6.99 14.59
CA ILE A 327 -10.28 5.98 14.55
C ILE A 327 -8.98 6.71 14.86
N LYS A 328 -8.31 6.34 15.94
CA LYS A 328 -7.01 6.89 16.37
C LYS A 328 -6.01 5.75 16.51
N ALA A 329 -4.96 5.80 15.70
CA ALA A 329 -3.97 4.74 15.60
C ALA A 329 -2.54 5.24 15.81
N GLY A 330 -1.68 4.42 16.42
CA GLY A 330 -0.27 4.74 16.59
C GLY A 330 0.60 4.59 15.33
N HIS A 331 0.04 4.08 14.23
CA HIS A 331 0.68 3.98 12.92
C HIS A 331 -0.29 4.43 11.81
N ASN A 332 -1.15 3.56 11.27
CA ASN A 332 -2.15 3.94 10.26
C ASN A 332 -3.57 3.84 10.83
N GLY A 333 -4.40 4.86 10.59
CA GLY A 333 -5.81 4.83 11.00
C GLY A 333 -6.55 3.66 10.33
N ILE A 334 -6.56 3.67 9.00
CA ILE A 334 -7.02 2.57 8.15
C ILE A 334 -5.83 2.10 7.30
N ASN A 335 -5.37 0.88 7.54
CA ASN A 335 -4.24 0.25 6.87
C ASN A 335 -4.74 -0.80 5.87
N ILE A 336 -4.86 -0.44 4.60
CA ILE A 336 -5.19 -1.38 3.52
C ILE A 336 -3.89 -1.90 2.92
N ASP A 337 -3.16 -2.67 3.72
CA ASP A 337 -1.96 -3.38 3.30
C ASP A 337 -1.66 -4.56 4.23
N HIS A 338 -0.99 -5.57 3.69
CA HIS A 338 -0.43 -6.70 4.42
C HIS A 338 0.91 -7.20 3.84
N GLY A 339 1.55 -6.43 2.95
CA GLY A 339 2.90 -6.76 2.43
C GLY A 339 2.98 -8.00 1.52
N SER A 340 1.84 -8.59 1.10
CA SER A 340 1.82 -9.71 0.15
C SER A 340 0.99 -9.40 -1.10
N SER A 341 1.02 -10.32 -2.07
CA SER A 341 0.33 -10.18 -3.36
C SER A 341 -1.19 -10.43 -3.30
N LYS A 342 -1.73 -10.84 -2.15
CA LYS A 342 -3.17 -11.08 -2.04
C LYS A 342 -3.95 -9.78 -2.13
N VAL A 343 -5.10 -9.85 -2.78
CA VAL A 343 -5.92 -8.67 -3.05
C VAL A 343 -6.69 -8.31 -1.78
N ILE A 344 -6.62 -7.04 -1.40
CA ILE A 344 -7.60 -6.45 -0.50
C ILE A 344 -8.52 -5.61 -1.39
N GLU A 345 -9.80 -5.96 -1.41
CA GLU A 345 -10.84 -5.20 -2.10
C GLU A 345 -11.67 -4.48 -1.03
N ALA A 346 -11.58 -3.15 -1.00
CA ALA A 346 -12.48 -2.31 -0.24
C ALA A 346 -13.51 -1.66 -1.17
N ASP A 347 -14.80 -1.59 -0.82
CA ASP A 347 -15.78 -0.91 -1.68
C ASP A 347 -15.59 0.62 -1.63
N ALA A 348 -15.97 1.26 -0.52
CA ALA A 348 -15.90 2.71 -0.36
C ALA A 348 -15.52 3.08 1.08
N ILE A 349 -14.86 4.23 1.23
CA ILE A 349 -14.55 4.83 2.54
C ILE A 349 -15.25 6.18 2.62
N GLU A 350 -16.13 6.34 3.60
CA GLU A 350 -16.84 7.58 3.87
C GLU A 350 -16.51 8.06 5.28
N VAL A 351 -15.90 9.24 5.38
CA VAL A 351 -15.61 9.91 6.65
C VAL A 351 -16.55 11.11 6.78
N LYS A 352 -17.64 10.96 7.52
CA LYS A 352 -18.67 12.01 7.60
C LYS A 352 -18.22 13.19 8.46
N LYS A 353 -18.95 14.29 8.34
CA LYS A 353 -18.71 15.51 9.10
C LYS A 353 -18.67 15.23 10.61
N GLY A 354 -17.64 15.74 11.28
CA GLY A 354 -17.40 15.52 12.70
C GLY A 354 -16.78 14.16 13.05
N ALA A 355 -16.52 13.29 12.08
CA ALA A 355 -15.73 12.08 12.29
C ALA A 355 -14.23 12.36 12.10
N VAL A 356 -13.38 11.54 12.74
CA VAL A 356 -11.90 11.67 12.65
C VAL A 356 -11.25 10.34 12.33
N VAL A 357 -10.35 10.31 11.34
CA VAL A 357 -9.39 9.22 11.11
C VAL A 357 -7.99 9.78 11.26
N SER A 358 -7.23 9.28 12.23
CA SER A 358 -5.84 9.72 12.45
C SER A 358 -4.90 8.56 12.69
N GLY A 359 -3.72 8.60 12.06
CA GLY A 359 -2.59 7.72 12.35
C GLY A 359 -1.28 8.49 12.45
N ASN A 360 -0.29 8.01 13.21
CA ASN A 360 1.01 8.69 13.25
C ASN A 360 1.77 8.68 11.92
N ASN A 361 1.49 7.74 11.01
CA ASN A 361 2.03 7.68 9.66
C ASN A 361 1.01 8.19 8.63
N ALA A 362 -0.15 7.54 8.52
CA ALA A 362 -1.23 7.97 7.64
C ALA A 362 -2.61 7.86 8.31
N GLY A 363 -3.53 8.73 7.96
CA GLY A 363 -4.95 8.54 8.28
C GLY A 363 -5.49 7.32 7.53
N ILE A 364 -5.31 7.32 6.22
CA ILE A 364 -5.64 6.21 5.32
C ILE A 364 -4.38 5.84 4.52
N TYR A 365 -3.97 4.58 4.60
CA TYR A 365 -2.86 4.02 3.83
C TYR A 365 -3.37 2.92 2.91
N LEU A 366 -3.04 2.99 1.62
CA LEU A 366 -3.29 1.93 0.65
C LEU A 366 -1.96 1.44 0.07
N GLY A 367 -1.58 0.19 0.38
CA GLY A 367 -0.32 -0.38 -0.05
C GLY A 367 -0.32 -0.87 -1.50
N GLY A 368 0.87 -1.16 -2.02
CA GLY A 368 1.07 -1.69 -3.38
C GLY A 368 0.26 -2.96 -3.67
N GLY A 369 -0.36 -2.99 -4.85
CA GLY A 369 -1.16 -4.13 -5.33
C GLY A 369 -2.50 -4.33 -4.60
N LYS A 370 -2.98 -3.32 -3.86
CA LYS A 370 -4.29 -3.31 -3.19
C LYS A 370 -5.26 -2.36 -3.90
N GLU A 371 -6.56 -2.58 -3.75
CA GLU A 371 -7.57 -1.82 -4.48
C GLU A 371 -8.76 -1.39 -3.60
N ILE A 372 -9.14 -0.13 -3.75
CA ILE A 372 -10.43 0.39 -3.32
C ILE A 372 -11.27 0.54 -4.59
N ASN A 373 -12.36 -0.21 -4.70
CA ASN A 373 -13.14 -0.33 -5.93
C ASN A 373 -13.99 0.90 -6.25
N ALA A 374 -14.19 1.80 -5.28
CA ALA A 374 -14.98 3.02 -5.44
C ALA A 374 -14.27 4.24 -4.84
N GLN A 375 -15.05 5.30 -4.65
CA GLN A 375 -14.60 6.61 -4.20
C GLN A 375 -14.31 6.66 -2.69
N ILE A 376 -13.32 7.49 -2.32
CA ILE A 376 -13.13 7.95 -0.95
C ILE A 376 -13.82 9.32 -0.81
N THR A 377 -14.72 9.45 0.16
CA THR A 377 -15.46 10.69 0.43
C THR A 377 -15.18 11.19 1.84
N ILE A 378 -14.66 12.41 1.96
CA ILE A 378 -14.24 13.01 3.23
C ILE A 378 -15.01 14.30 3.49
N SER A 379 -15.84 14.28 4.52
CA SER A 379 -16.49 15.45 5.12
C SER A 379 -16.06 15.70 6.57
N GLY A 380 -15.36 14.74 7.19
CA GLY A 380 -14.71 14.86 8.50
C GLY A 380 -13.22 15.20 8.39
N GLU A 381 -12.43 14.75 9.36
CA GLU A 381 -10.98 14.95 9.39
C GLU A 381 -10.24 13.65 9.08
N VAL A 382 -9.27 13.69 8.18
CA VAL A 382 -8.32 12.60 7.93
C VAL A 382 -6.91 13.15 8.00
N SER A 383 -6.15 12.73 9.01
CA SER A 383 -4.81 13.24 9.25
C SER A 383 -3.78 12.14 9.49
N GLY A 384 -2.54 12.40 9.08
CA GLY A 384 -1.43 11.52 9.42
C GLY A 384 -0.09 12.24 9.57
N GLY A 385 0.96 11.53 9.96
CA GLY A 385 2.31 12.09 9.93
C GLY A 385 2.73 12.41 8.51
N SER A 386 3.00 11.40 7.69
CA SER A 386 3.39 11.55 6.29
C SER A 386 2.33 12.25 5.45
N ALA A 387 1.07 11.82 5.56
CA ALA A 387 -0.07 12.42 4.88
C ALA A 387 -1.39 12.01 5.53
N GLY A 388 -2.48 12.71 5.24
CA GLY A 388 -3.83 12.23 5.56
C GLY A 388 -4.15 10.97 4.76
N ILE A 389 -3.84 10.98 3.46
CA ILE A 389 -4.01 9.84 2.56
C ILE A 389 -2.68 9.53 1.86
N VAL A 390 -2.22 8.29 1.97
CA VAL A 390 -1.08 7.76 1.20
C VAL A 390 -1.56 6.63 0.31
N ASN A 391 -1.31 6.74 -0.99
CA ASN A 391 -1.69 5.75 -1.98
C ASN A 391 -0.48 5.18 -2.73
N GLU A 392 -0.32 3.86 -2.66
CA GLU A 392 0.58 3.05 -3.48
C GLU A 392 -0.16 1.95 -4.28
N GLY A 393 -1.47 1.81 -4.05
CA GLY A 393 -2.36 0.87 -4.73
C GLY A 393 -3.32 1.58 -5.70
N ILE A 394 -4.53 1.06 -5.86
CA ILE A 394 -5.53 1.58 -6.81
C ILE A 394 -6.73 2.14 -6.04
N ILE A 395 -7.03 3.42 -6.22
CA ILE A 395 -8.26 4.05 -5.74
C ILE A 395 -9.19 4.24 -6.93
N GLY A 396 -10.37 3.63 -6.87
CA GLY A 396 -11.47 3.88 -7.78
C GLY A 396 -11.84 2.81 -8.79
N GLY A 397 -11.34 1.58 -8.62
CA GLY A 397 -11.67 0.44 -9.47
C GLY A 397 -11.05 0.52 -10.87
N SER A 398 -10.37 -0.54 -11.30
CA SER A 398 -9.77 -0.69 -12.64
C SER A 398 -10.79 -1.04 -13.74
N SER A 399 -12.09 -0.77 -13.52
CA SER A 399 -13.15 -1.32 -14.37
C SER A 399 -13.23 -0.60 -15.71
N SER A 400 -12.67 -1.24 -16.73
CA SER A 400 -12.92 -1.03 -18.16
C SER A 400 -14.33 -1.47 -18.58
N SER A 401 -15.37 -1.08 -17.85
CA SER A 401 -16.73 -1.28 -18.33
C SER A 401 -17.06 -0.17 -19.34
N ASP A 402 -17.16 -0.56 -20.62
CA ASP A 402 -17.69 0.22 -21.75
C ASP A 402 -19.12 0.76 -21.55
N ASP A 403 -19.74 0.48 -20.40
CA ASP A 403 -20.97 1.13 -19.98
C ASP A 403 -20.61 2.41 -19.23
N GLY A 404 -20.79 3.57 -19.86
CA GLY A 404 -20.53 4.92 -19.35
C GLY A 404 -21.33 5.33 -18.09
N ASN A 405 -21.41 4.48 -17.07
CA ASN A 405 -21.96 4.74 -15.75
C ASN A 405 -20.81 4.73 -14.71
N ASP A 406 -20.27 5.91 -14.41
CA ASP A 406 -19.86 6.41 -13.08
C ASP A 406 -19.17 5.46 -12.08
N LYS A 407 -18.34 4.52 -12.53
CA LYS A 407 -17.38 3.81 -11.67
C LYS A 407 -15.93 4.25 -11.90
N LYS A 408 -15.69 5.56 -11.92
CA LYS A 408 -14.32 6.11 -11.78
C LYS A 408 -14.20 6.69 -10.39
N GLY A 409 -13.97 5.83 -9.40
CA GLY A 409 -13.82 6.30 -8.02
C GLY A 409 -12.59 7.20 -7.91
N GLY A 410 -12.70 8.30 -7.18
CA GLY A 410 -11.63 9.24 -6.96
C GLY A 410 -11.55 9.59 -5.48
N ILE A 411 -11.10 10.80 -5.18
CA ILE A 411 -11.11 11.33 -3.82
C ILE A 411 -11.93 12.62 -3.83
N ILE A 412 -13.03 12.65 -3.06
CA ILE A 412 -13.83 13.86 -2.86
C ILE A 412 -13.67 14.33 -1.42
N ILE A 413 -13.27 15.59 -1.26
CA ILE A 413 -13.19 16.28 0.03
C ILE A 413 -14.27 17.36 0.03
N SER A 414 -15.38 17.08 0.72
CA SER A 414 -16.59 17.91 0.74
C SER A 414 -16.89 18.38 2.16
N GLY A 415 -16.37 19.54 2.53
CA GLY A 415 -16.47 20.15 3.86
C GLY A 415 -15.54 19.59 4.94
N GLY A 416 -14.75 18.55 4.62
CA GLY A 416 -13.76 17.94 5.51
C GLY A 416 -12.35 18.51 5.38
N ASN A 417 -11.40 17.98 6.16
CA ASN A 417 -9.98 18.32 6.07
C ASN A 417 -9.13 17.06 5.87
N VAL A 418 -8.15 17.15 4.97
CA VAL A 418 -7.12 16.13 4.78
C VAL A 418 -5.75 16.78 4.97
N SER A 419 -4.96 16.30 5.93
CA SER A 419 -3.74 17.00 6.33
C SER A 419 -2.59 16.10 6.79
N SER A 420 -1.37 16.64 6.75
CA SER A 420 -0.18 16.08 7.37
C SER A 420 0.15 16.85 8.65
N SER A 421 0.32 16.14 9.75
CA SER A 421 0.76 16.69 11.04
C SER A 421 2.26 16.98 11.09
N SER A 422 3.05 16.50 10.12
CA SER A 422 4.48 16.80 9.99
C SER A 422 4.80 17.80 8.87
N GLY A 423 3.80 18.50 8.32
CA GLY A 423 3.98 19.52 7.28
C GLY A 423 4.25 18.97 5.87
N GLY A 424 3.95 17.69 5.64
CA GLY A 424 3.90 17.10 4.30
C GLY A 424 2.60 17.43 3.55
N SER A 425 2.36 16.73 2.44
CA SER A 425 1.11 16.87 1.70
C SER A 425 -0.06 16.15 2.39
N GLY A 426 -1.27 16.71 2.28
CA GLY A 426 -2.48 16.04 2.74
C GLY A 426 -2.75 14.74 1.98
N ILE A 427 -2.46 14.73 0.68
CA ILE A 427 -2.59 13.54 -0.18
C ILE A 427 -1.26 13.26 -0.87
N VAL A 428 -0.79 12.01 -0.78
CA VAL A 428 0.41 11.53 -1.46
C VAL A 428 0.06 10.31 -2.30
N ASN A 429 0.20 10.44 -3.61
CA ASN A 429 0.12 9.34 -4.57
C ASN A 429 1.54 9.00 -5.03
N GLN A 430 2.03 7.81 -4.69
CA GLN A 430 3.44 7.44 -4.85
C GLN A 430 3.62 5.98 -5.28
N GLY A 431 4.86 5.58 -5.59
CA GLY A 431 5.14 4.22 -6.04
C GLY A 431 4.40 3.93 -7.34
N ASN A 432 3.62 2.85 -7.38
CA ASN A 432 2.72 2.53 -8.51
C ASN A 432 1.26 2.92 -8.23
N GLY A 433 1.04 3.87 -7.30
CA GLY A 433 -0.29 4.32 -6.90
C GLY A 433 -1.08 4.87 -8.08
N SER A 434 -2.33 4.44 -8.23
CA SER A 434 -3.25 4.93 -9.25
C SER A 434 -4.53 5.46 -8.62
N ILE A 435 -4.96 6.64 -9.04
CA ILE A 435 -6.28 7.21 -8.72
C ILE A 435 -7.06 7.26 -10.04
N ALA A 436 -8.07 6.42 -10.18
CA ALA A 436 -8.80 6.23 -11.44
C ALA A 436 -9.73 7.40 -11.77
N GLY A 437 -10.26 8.08 -10.75
CA GLY A 437 -11.18 9.21 -10.86
C GLY A 437 -10.52 10.56 -10.61
N GLU A 438 -11.37 11.58 -10.48
CA GLU A 438 -10.96 12.93 -10.13
C GLU A 438 -10.57 13.06 -8.66
N ILE A 439 -9.71 14.04 -8.36
CA ILE A 439 -9.56 14.56 -7.00
C ILE A 439 -10.31 15.88 -6.93
N LYS A 440 -11.36 15.93 -6.11
CA LYS A 440 -12.25 17.09 -6.01
C LYS A 440 -12.29 17.65 -4.60
N VAL A 441 -12.10 18.96 -4.46
CA VAL A 441 -12.20 19.69 -3.18
C VAL A 441 -13.34 20.69 -3.28
N GLU A 442 -14.38 20.54 -2.47
CA GLU A 442 -15.60 21.34 -2.59
C GLU A 442 -16.26 21.63 -1.23
N SER A 443 -17.29 22.48 -1.22
CA SER A 443 -18.19 22.68 -0.07
C SER A 443 -17.47 23.02 1.25
N GLY A 444 -16.38 23.79 1.18
CA GLY A 444 -15.56 24.13 2.36
C GLY A 444 -14.47 23.11 2.71
N GLY A 445 -14.29 22.08 1.87
CA GLY A 445 -13.25 21.08 2.04
C GLY A 445 -11.85 21.66 1.91
N SER A 446 -10.88 21.03 2.57
CA SER A 446 -9.48 21.49 2.61
C SER A 446 -8.51 20.32 2.46
N VAL A 447 -7.46 20.53 1.66
CA VAL A 447 -6.30 19.65 1.58
C VAL A 447 -5.05 20.46 1.93
N GLU A 448 -4.65 20.39 3.19
CA GLU A 448 -3.51 21.13 3.73
C GLU A 448 -2.19 20.52 3.28
N GLY A 449 -1.22 21.35 2.90
CA GLY A 449 0.06 20.91 2.33
C GLY A 449 -0.04 20.35 0.90
N GLY A 450 -1.25 20.32 0.33
CA GLY A 450 -1.49 20.01 -1.07
C GLY A 450 -1.52 18.53 -1.43
N ILE A 451 -1.36 18.26 -2.73
CA ILE A 451 -1.30 16.94 -3.34
C ILE A 451 0.10 16.72 -3.90
N THR A 452 0.73 15.61 -3.56
CA THR A 452 1.97 15.16 -4.18
C THR A 452 1.71 13.91 -5.02
N ASN A 453 2.05 13.95 -6.32
CA ASN A 453 2.04 12.81 -7.23
C ASN A 453 3.48 12.52 -7.68
N THR A 454 4.03 11.37 -7.31
CA THR A 454 5.48 11.06 -7.49
C THR A 454 5.74 9.59 -7.80
N GLY A 455 6.98 9.25 -8.14
CA GLY A 455 7.34 7.90 -8.61
C GLY A 455 6.60 7.56 -9.91
N SER A 456 6.03 6.36 -9.99
CA SER A 456 5.14 5.96 -11.09
C SER A 456 3.66 6.27 -10.77
N GLY A 457 3.39 7.18 -9.83
CA GLY A 457 2.04 7.53 -9.40
C GLY A 457 1.22 8.13 -10.55
N SER A 458 -0.01 7.64 -10.74
CA SER A 458 -0.93 8.11 -11.78
C SER A 458 -2.24 8.64 -11.21
N ILE A 459 -2.72 9.75 -11.75
CA ILE A 459 -4.06 10.30 -11.51
C ILE A 459 -4.75 10.36 -12.87
N SER A 460 -5.72 9.48 -13.10
CA SER A 460 -6.39 9.36 -14.39
C SER A 460 -7.47 10.44 -14.61
N GLY A 461 -7.98 11.03 -13.52
CA GLY A 461 -8.92 12.14 -13.58
C GLY A 461 -8.27 13.53 -13.50
N SER A 462 -9.12 14.55 -13.46
CA SER A 462 -8.71 15.94 -13.20
C SER A 462 -8.52 16.19 -11.70
N ILE A 463 -7.82 17.28 -11.37
CA ILE A 463 -7.82 17.87 -10.03
C ILE A 463 -8.66 19.13 -10.07
N VAL A 464 -9.74 19.16 -9.30
CA VAL A 464 -10.74 20.25 -9.32
C VAL A 464 -10.93 20.82 -7.92
N VAL A 465 -10.69 22.11 -7.75
CA VAL A 465 -10.99 22.85 -6.53
C VAL A 465 -12.21 23.72 -6.80
N GLU A 466 -13.37 23.33 -6.27
CA GLU A 466 -14.62 24.07 -6.44
C GLU A 466 -14.68 25.32 -5.55
N SER A 467 -15.64 26.20 -5.86
CA SER A 467 -15.94 27.36 -5.01
C SER A 467 -16.08 26.96 -3.54
N GLY A 468 -15.35 27.64 -2.66
CA GLY A 468 -15.28 27.36 -1.22
C GLY A 468 -14.31 26.25 -0.81
N GLY A 469 -13.80 25.44 -1.74
CA GLY A 469 -12.74 24.47 -1.50
C GLY A 469 -11.36 25.11 -1.39
N LYS A 470 -10.45 24.45 -0.66
CA LYS A 470 -9.08 24.90 -0.42
C LYS A 470 -8.07 23.80 -0.72
N LEU A 471 -7.08 24.13 -1.54
CA LEU A 471 -5.97 23.25 -1.87
C LEU A 471 -4.72 24.11 -1.96
N ASP A 472 -3.74 23.85 -1.10
CA ASP A 472 -2.56 24.70 -0.99
C ASP A 472 -1.67 24.58 -2.24
N SER A 473 -1.40 23.35 -2.66
CA SER A 473 -0.49 23.08 -3.76
C SER A 473 -0.74 21.75 -4.48
N ILE A 474 -0.18 21.63 -5.68
CA ILE A 474 -0.05 20.40 -6.45
C ILE A 474 1.42 20.26 -6.85
N THR A 475 2.07 19.21 -6.39
CA THR A 475 3.43 18.83 -6.79
C THR A 475 3.37 17.55 -7.60
N ASN A 476 3.64 17.64 -8.90
CA ASN A 476 3.67 16.50 -9.79
C ASN A 476 5.11 16.25 -10.26
N THR A 477 5.72 15.18 -9.77
CA THR A 477 7.03 14.69 -10.20
C THR A 477 6.95 13.24 -10.66
N SER A 478 5.75 12.80 -11.05
CA SER A 478 5.54 11.44 -11.54
C SER A 478 6.26 11.23 -12.85
N THR A 479 6.96 10.11 -12.96
CA THR A 479 7.61 9.62 -14.17
C THR A 479 6.75 8.59 -14.91
N SER A 480 5.49 8.40 -14.51
CA SER A 480 4.56 7.57 -15.28
C SER A 480 4.13 8.30 -16.56
N ASP A 481 3.86 7.53 -17.61
CA ASP A 481 3.34 8.07 -18.89
C ASP A 481 2.01 8.82 -18.71
N THR A 482 1.26 8.50 -17.65
CA THR A 482 -0.01 9.14 -17.30
C THR A 482 0.19 10.44 -16.52
N GLY A 483 1.09 10.45 -15.52
CA GLY A 483 1.24 11.54 -14.56
C GLY A 483 -0.11 11.94 -13.95
N ILE A 484 -0.59 13.13 -14.30
CA ILE A 484 -1.98 13.55 -14.15
C ILE A 484 -2.59 13.58 -15.55
N SER A 485 -3.49 12.66 -15.89
CA SER A 485 -4.09 12.62 -17.23
C SER A 485 -5.09 13.74 -17.48
N GLY A 486 -5.76 14.22 -16.43
CA GLY A 486 -6.77 15.26 -16.53
C GLY A 486 -6.22 16.69 -16.52
N SER A 487 -7.15 17.65 -16.42
CA SER A 487 -6.86 19.07 -16.22
C SER A 487 -6.64 19.40 -14.75
N ILE A 488 -6.06 20.57 -14.48
CA ILE A 488 -6.12 21.19 -13.16
C ILE A 488 -7.05 22.40 -13.26
N THR A 489 -8.04 22.48 -12.37
CA THR A 489 -9.05 23.55 -12.40
C THR A 489 -9.27 24.13 -11.01
N ASN A 490 -8.98 25.42 -10.86
CA ASN A 490 -9.25 26.19 -9.64
C ASN A 490 -10.47 27.11 -9.87
N ASN A 491 -11.63 26.69 -9.37
CA ASN A 491 -12.84 27.51 -9.32
C ASN A 491 -12.97 28.27 -8.00
N SER A 492 -12.02 28.12 -7.07
CA SER A 492 -12.09 28.70 -5.75
C SER A 492 -11.26 29.97 -5.62
N ASP A 493 -11.60 30.81 -4.65
CA ASP A 493 -10.81 31.99 -4.28
C ASP A 493 -9.65 31.64 -3.33
N ASN A 494 -9.15 30.40 -3.40
CA ASN A 494 -7.94 29.97 -2.69
C ASN A 494 -6.72 30.16 -3.59
N LYS A 495 -5.61 30.65 -3.03
CA LYS A 495 -4.33 30.65 -3.73
C LYS A 495 -3.91 29.19 -3.96
N LEU A 496 -3.57 28.85 -5.20
CA LEU A 496 -3.09 27.52 -5.56
C LEU A 496 -1.69 27.61 -6.15
N GLU A 497 -0.77 26.75 -5.70
CA GLU A 497 0.57 26.62 -6.28
C GLU A 497 0.71 25.30 -7.02
N ILE A 498 1.12 25.33 -8.29
CA ILE A 498 1.31 24.15 -9.14
C ILE A 498 2.78 24.05 -9.51
N SER A 499 3.38 22.89 -9.21
CA SER A 499 4.72 22.53 -9.63
C SER A 499 4.66 21.23 -10.44
N ASN A 500 4.95 21.31 -11.74
CA ASN A 500 5.07 20.16 -12.62
C ASN A 500 6.56 19.95 -12.96
N GLY A 501 7.15 18.89 -12.41
CA GLY A 501 8.57 18.58 -12.52
C GLY A 501 8.98 18.10 -13.90
N GLU A 502 10.29 18.00 -14.11
CA GLU A 502 10.88 17.49 -15.35
C GLU A 502 10.39 16.06 -15.63
N GLY A 503 10.00 15.81 -16.88
CA GLY A 503 9.45 14.52 -17.31
C GLY A 503 8.03 14.20 -16.81
N ALA A 504 7.44 15.05 -15.97
CA ALA A 504 6.08 14.87 -15.47
C ALA A 504 5.02 15.43 -16.43
N THR A 505 3.86 14.77 -16.47
CA THR A 505 2.77 15.11 -17.39
C THR A 505 1.55 15.62 -16.65
N ILE A 506 0.98 16.72 -17.15
CA ILE A 506 -0.42 17.13 -16.93
C ILE A 506 -1.10 17.08 -18.30
N GLY A 507 -2.02 16.14 -18.51
CA GLY A 507 -2.60 15.84 -19.82
C GLY A 507 -3.59 16.89 -20.32
N GLY A 508 -4.24 17.63 -19.41
CA GLY A 508 -5.12 18.76 -19.73
C GLY A 508 -4.48 20.12 -19.49
N GLY A 509 -5.21 21.19 -19.83
CA GLY A 509 -4.81 22.56 -19.50
C GLY A 509 -4.98 22.90 -18.01
N ILE A 510 -4.35 24.00 -17.59
CA ILE A 510 -4.48 24.57 -16.24
C ILE A 510 -5.43 25.76 -16.29
N THR A 511 -6.54 25.69 -15.55
CA THR A 511 -7.59 26.72 -15.57
C THR A 511 -7.78 27.37 -14.20
N ASN A 512 -7.75 28.71 -14.16
CA ASN A 512 -8.14 29.52 -13.02
C ASN A 512 -9.45 30.27 -13.32
N ASN A 513 -10.54 29.85 -12.69
CA ASN A 513 -11.81 30.56 -12.72
C ASN A 513 -12.03 31.42 -11.45
N GLY A 514 -11.28 31.13 -10.37
CA GLY A 514 -11.34 31.86 -9.11
C GLY A 514 -10.64 33.22 -9.13
N ASN A 515 -10.86 34.00 -8.08
CA ASN A 515 -10.36 35.38 -7.97
C ASN A 515 -9.02 35.49 -7.23
N ALA A 516 -8.51 34.38 -6.67
CA ALA A 516 -7.20 34.34 -6.02
C ALA A 516 -6.07 34.04 -7.00
N ASP A 517 -4.85 34.22 -6.53
CA ASP A 517 -3.66 34.01 -7.34
C ASP A 517 -3.41 32.53 -7.61
N LEU A 518 -3.08 32.21 -8.87
CA LEU A 518 -2.57 30.91 -9.27
C LEU A 518 -1.09 31.07 -9.59
N VAL A 519 -0.24 30.23 -9.00
CA VAL A 519 1.20 30.22 -9.27
C VAL A 519 1.59 28.93 -9.96
N ILE A 520 2.31 29.01 -11.07
CA ILE A 520 2.69 27.84 -11.88
C ILE A 520 4.19 27.81 -12.10
N SER A 521 4.80 26.66 -11.83
CA SER A 521 6.14 26.29 -12.29
C SER A 521 6.03 24.99 -13.10
N ASN A 522 6.47 25.00 -14.35
CA ASN A 522 6.42 23.85 -15.24
C ASN A 522 7.79 23.55 -15.86
N GLN A 523 8.28 22.34 -15.64
CA GLN A 523 9.47 21.77 -16.27
C GLN A 523 9.13 20.52 -17.10
N GLY A 524 7.89 20.03 -17.01
CA GLY A 524 7.38 18.89 -17.76
C GLY A 524 6.44 19.32 -18.90
N SER A 525 5.53 18.42 -19.29
CA SER A 525 4.53 18.69 -20.32
C SER A 525 3.16 19.02 -19.72
N VAL A 526 2.50 20.04 -20.30
CA VAL A 526 1.12 20.42 -19.98
C VAL A 526 0.31 20.45 -21.27
N GLY A 527 -0.79 19.72 -21.30
CA GLY A 527 -1.70 19.68 -22.44
C GLY A 527 -2.54 20.95 -22.58
N LYS A 528 -3.58 20.86 -23.41
CA LYS A 528 -4.49 21.98 -23.70
C LYS A 528 -5.88 21.68 -23.18
N ASP A 529 -6.61 22.72 -22.82
CA ASP A 529 -8.03 22.63 -22.53
C ASP A 529 -8.85 22.45 -23.83
N LYS A 530 -10.17 22.32 -23.67
CA LYS A 530 -11.12 22.16 -24.78
C LYS A 530 -11.11 23.32 -25.79
N ASP A 531 -10.63 24.49 -25.39
CA ASP A 531 -10.57 25.70 -26.22
C ASP A 531 -9.15 25.89 -26.83
N GLY A 532 -8.24 24.95 -26.58
CA GLY A 532 -6.88 24.94 -27.12
C GLY A 532 -5.86 25.70 -26.27
N ASN A 533 -6.20 26.12 -25.06
CA ASN A 533 -5.32 26.87 -24.18
C ASN A 533 -4.55 25.94 -23.23
N THR A 534 -3.25 26.18 -23.08
CA THR A 534 -2.41 25.50 -22.07
C THR A 534 -2.70 26.05 -20.67
N VAL A 535 -2.89 27.37 -20.57
CA VAL A 535 -3.24 28.06 -19.33
C VAL A 535 -4.42 28.99 -19.59
N THR A 536 -5.47 28.90 -18.78
CA THR A 536 -6.67 29.73 -18.91
C THR A 536 -6.91 30.51 -17.63
N ASN A 537 -7.06 31.83 -17.74
CA ASN A 537 -7.49 32.68 -16.63
C ASN A 537 -8.84 33.34 -16.96
N ASN A 538 -9.91 32.91 -16.30
CA ASN A 538 -11.23 33.52 -16.43
C ASN A 538 -11.59 34.41 -15.24
N GLY A 539 -10.98 34.17 -14.08
CA GLY A 539 -11.22 34.95 -12.87
C GLY A 539 -10.48 36.29 -12.85
N SER A 540 -10.72 37.09 -11.80
CA SER A 540 -10.00 38.35 -11.62
C SER A 540 -8.61 38.20 -10.99
N GLY A 541 -8.28 37.00 -10.49
CA GLY A 541 -6.99 36.69 -9.87
C GLY A 541 -5.83 36.79 -10.86
N SER A 542 -4.62 36.97 -10.33
CA SER A 542 -3.42 36.95 -11.17
C SER A 542 -2.93 35.52 -11.38
N VAL A 543 -2.47 35.21 -12.59
CA VAL A 543 -1.79 33.95 -12.86
C VAL A 543 -0.31 34.26 -13.04
N GLY A 544 0.50 33.83 -12.07
CA GLY A 544 1.96 33.98 -12.10
C GLY A 544 2.63 32.69 -12.58
N ILE A 545 3.14 32.71 -13.80
CA ILE A 545 4.04 31.66 -14.31
C ILE A 545 5.45 32.03 -13.87
N LYS A 546 5.99 31.32 -12.88
CA LYS A 546 7.36 31.55 -12.37
C LYS A 546 8.39 31.05 -13.37
N ASP A 547 8.29 29.78 -13.73
CA ASP A 547 9.20 29.14 -14.68
C ASP A 547 8.40 28.23 -15.59
N TRP A 548 8.69 28.27 -16.89
CA TRP A 548 8.06 27.35 -17.84
C TRP A 548 9.05 26.90 -18.92
N VAL A 549 9.23 25.58 -19.04
CA VAL A 549 9.96 24.96 -20.14
C VAL A 549 9.02 24.72 -21.32
N VAL A 550 9.35 25.28 -22.47
CA VAL A 550 8.65 25.07 -23.73
C VAL A 550 9.38 23.99 -24.50
N SER A 551 8.73 22.83 -24.65
CA SER A 551 9.29 21.67 -25.32
C SER A 551 9.35 21.84 -26.84
N THR A 552 10.32 21.15 -27.44
CA THR A 552 10.46 21.06 -28.88
C THR A 552 10.07 19.65 -29.34
N ASP A 553 9.20 19.57 -30.33
CA ASP A 553 8.86 18.31 -30.99
C ASP A 553 10.09 17.73 -31.70
N LYS A 554 10.46 16.51 -31.33
CA LYS A 554 11.73 15.90 -31.77
C LYS A 554 11.77 15.59 -33.27
N GLU A 555 10.64 15.42 -33.92
CA GLU A 555 10.57 15.02 -35.33
C GLU A 555 10.48 16.24 -36.25
N THR A 556 9.71 17.26 -35.85
CA THR A 556 9.42 18.44 -36.66
C THR A 556 10.23 19.67 -36.28
N GLY A 557 10.83 19.68 -35.08
CA GLY A 557 11.54 20.82 -34.52
C GLY A 557 10.62 21.97 -34.10
N LYS A 558 9.30 21.79 -34.11
CA LYS A 558 8.34 22.83 -33.72
C LYS A 558 8.25 22.96 -32.20
N LEU A 559 8.04 24.19 -31.75
CA LEU A 559 7.78 24.47 -30.34
C LEU A 559 6.34 24.08 -29.98
N ASP A 560 6.15 23.46 -28.81
CA ASP A 560 4.82 23.31 -28.22
C ASP A 560 4.43 24.61 -27.52
N THR A 561 3.93 25.56 -28.32
CA THR A 561 3.57 26.91 -27.86
C THR A 561 2.65 26.86 -26.64
N VAL A 562 3.02 27.61 -25.61
CA VAL A 562 2.16 27.87 -24.46
C VAL A 562 1.06 28.83 -24.89
N VAL A 563 -0.19 28.35 -24.93
CA VAL A 563 -1.33 29.18 -25.31
C VAL A 563 -2.04 29.66 -24.06
N VAL A 564 -2.03 30.97 -23.83
CA VAL A 564 -2.72 31.58 -22.69
C VAL A 564 -4.06 32.18 -23.15
N GLY A 565 -5.14 31.78 -22.49
CA GLY A 565 -6.50 32.19 -22.83
C GLY A 565 -7.34 32.68 -21.66
N GLY A 566 -8.62 32.89 -21.93
CA GLY A 566 -9.61 33.34 -20.95
C GLY A 566 -9.78 34.86 -20.86
N SER A 567 -10.89 35.29 -20.24
CA SER A 567 -11.24 36.72 -20.11
C SER A 567 -10.24 37.53 -19.28
N GLY A 568 -9.49 36.87 -18.40
CA GLY A 568 -8.47 37.42 -17.52
C GLY A 568 -7.04 37.21 -18.03
N ALA A 569 -6.83 36.84 -19.29
CA ALA A 569 -5.50 36.58 -19.85
C ALA A 569 -4.51 37.77 -19.68
N ASN A 570 -5.01 39.01 -19.68
CA ASN A 570 -4.20 40.21 -19.43
C ASN A 570 -3.58 40.27 -18.02
N ASN A 571 -4.10 39.50 -17.06
CA ASN A 571 -3.59 39.40 -15.69
C ASN A 571 -2.60 38.25 -15.51
N VAL A 572 -2.17 37.62 -16.60
CA VAL A 572 -1.12 36.59 -16.58
C VAL A 572 0.24 37.29 -16.64
N LYS A 573 1.13 36.89 -15.73
CA LYS A 573 2.53 37.36 -15.65
C LYS A 573 3.46 36.17 -15.75
N VAL A 574 4.55 36.35 -16.48
CA VAL A 574 5.52 35.29 -16.76
C VAL A 574 6.89 35.79 -16.32
N GLU A 575 7.51 35.14 -15.34
CA GLU A 575 8.82 35.55 -14.83
C GLU A 575 9.95 34.99 -15.70
N ASN A 576 9.95 33.68 -15.96
CA ASN A 576 10.95 33.03 -16.80
C ASN A 576 10.34 32.01 -17.77
N ILE A 577 10.86 32.01 -19.00
CA ILE A 577 10.59 31.02 -20.04
C ILE A 577 11.92 30.41 -20.47
N THR A 578 11.96 29.10 -20.57
CA THR A 578 13.11 28.35 -21.10
C THR A 578 12.67 27.56 -22.31
N VAL A 579 13.26 27.82 -23.46
CA VAL A 579 13.02 27.05 -24.67
C VAL A 579 13.94 25.83 -24.69
N ASP A 580 13.38 24.65 -24.94
CA ASP A 580 14.18 23.47 -25.25
C ASP A 580 14.82 23.62 -26.63
N GLN A 581 16.12 23.85 -26.67
CA GLN A 581 16.82 24.04 -27.95
C GLN A 581 17.12 22.73 -28.69
N SER A 582 16.77 21.58 -28.12
CA SER A 582 17.03 20.26 -28.71
C SER A 582 16.24 20.10 -30.01
N ASN A 583 16.94 20.16 -31.15
CA ASN A 583 16.36 20.07 -32.51
C ASN A 583 15.34 21.18 -32.85
N VAL A 584 15.41 22.34 -32.17
CA VAL A 584 14.48 23.45 -32.44
C VAL A 584 14.67 23.99 -33.85
N ASN A 585 13.57 24.11 -34.60
CA ASN A 585 13.55 24.85 -35.85
C ASN A 585 13.78 26.32 -35.53
N LEU A 586 14.93 26.86 -35.96
CA LEU A 586 15.34 28.23 -35.64
C LEU A 586 14.36 29.28 -36.18
N GLU A 587 13.56 28.95 -37.20
CA GLU A 587 12.49 29.85 -37.68
C GLU A 587 11.39 30.08 -36.64
N GLU A 588 11.19 29.14 -35.70
CA GLU A 588 10.25 29.29 -34.58
C GLU A 588 10.71 30.36 -33.58
N LEU A 589 12.01 30.68 -33.52
CA LEU A 589 12.60 31.62 -32.56
C LEU A 589 12.52 33.09 -32.99
N GLY A 590 11.79 33.44 -34.05
CA GLY A 590 11.68 34.81 -34.54
C GLY A 590 10.64 35.68 -33.83
N ASN A 591 9.66 35.06 -33.14
CA ASN A 591 8.54 35.76 -32.51
C ASN A 591 8.14 35.10 -31.20
N ILE A 592 7.91 35.92 -30.16
CA ILE A 592 7.50 35.42 -28.84
C ILE A 592 6.22 34.57 -28.89
N ASN A 593 5.30 34.88 -29.81
CA ASN A 593 4.03 34.16 -29.95
C ASN A 593 4.19 32.70 -30.38
N ASN A 594 5.35 32.30 -30.91
CA ASN A 594 5.65 30.89 -31.20
C ASN A 594 6.05 30.12 -29.94
N ILE A 595 6.56 30.82 -28.92
CA ILE A 595 6.95 30.25 -27.62
C ILE A 595 5.76 30.33 -26.65
N ILE A 596 5.18 31.51 -26.50
CA ILE A 596 4.04 31.79 -25.63
C ILE A 596 3.13 32.85 -26.26
N SER A 597 1.84 32.57 -26.36
CA SER A 597 0.84 33.43 -26.99
C SER A 597 -0.30 33.78 -26.04
N GLY A 598 -1.00 34.88 -26.31
CA GLY A 598 -2.17 35.34 -25.53
C GLY A 598 -1.83 36.08 -24.23
N VAL A 599 -0.55 36.27 -23.92
CA VAL A 599 -0.07 37.10 -22.81
C VAL A 599 0.25 38.51 -23.30
N ASN A 600 -0.03 39.52 -22.48
CA ASN A 600 0.46 40.87 -22.74
C ASN A 600 2.00 40.87 -22.76
N GLN A 601 2.60 41.35 -23.86
CA GLN A 601 4.04 41.35 -24.06
C GLN A 601 4.84 42.00 -22.93
N GLY A 602 4.29 43.06 -22.30
CA GLY A 602 4.93 43.73 -21.16
C GLY A 602 4.94 42.91 -19.86
N ASN A 603 4.17 41.82 -19.80
CA ASN A 603 4.11 40.92 -18.65
C ASN A 603 5.03 39.70 -18.80
N ILE A 604 5.79 39.61 -19.89
CA ILE A 604 6.75 38.53 -20.13
C ILE A 604 8.14 38.99 -19.69
N GLY A 605 8.71 38.25 -18.75
CA GLY A 605 10.03 38.48 -18.18
C GLY A 605 11.14 37.86 -19.01
N ASN A 606 11.99 37.06 -18.37
CA ASN A 606 13.19 36.52 -18.99
C ASN A 606 12.84 35.37 -19.94
N ILE A 607 13.50 35.34 -21.10
CA ILE A 607 13.41 34.24 -22.07
C ILE A 607 14.83 33.75 -22.34
N GLY A 608 15.04 32.45 -22.19
CA GLY A 608 16.32 31.81 -22.45
C GLY A 608 16.15 30.44 -23.10
N THR A 609 17.26 29.73 -23.27
CA THR A 609 17.27 28.33 -23.72
C THR A 609 17.94 27.44 -22.67
N ASN A 610 17.68 26.13 -22.73
CA ASN A 610 18.35 25.13 -21.88
C ASN A 610 19.75 24.70 -22.39
N GLY A 611 20.35 25.51 -23.28
CA GLY A 611 21.61 25.22 -23.96
C GLY A 611 22.89 25.55 -23.20
N GLY A 612 24.03 25.16 -23.79
CA GLY A 612 25.38 25.53 -23.34
C GLY A 612 25.80 26.96 -23.70
N GLY A 613 24.84 27.81 -24.09
CA GLY A 613 25.06 29.20 -24.52
C GLY A 613 25.24 29.38 -26.02
N GLU A 614 24.91 28.37 -26.84
CA GLU A 614 24.97 28.44 -28.30
C GLU A 614 23.94 29.44 -28.86
N ILE A 615 22.77 29.47 -28.24
CA ILE A 615 21.67 30.37 -28.57
C ILE A 615 21.49 31.36 -27.43
N SER A 616 21.50 32.65 -27.75
CA SER A 616 21.10 33.72 -26.85
C SER A 616 19.88 34.41 -27.43
N LEU A 617 18.83 34.54 -26.63
CA LEU A 617 17.58 35.19 -27.03
C LEU A 617 17.51 36.58 -26.39
N SER A 618 17.23 37.59 -27.20
CA SER A 618 16.92 38.94 -26.74
C SER A 618 15.49 39.30 -27.13
N TYR A 619 14.68 39.62 -26.13
CA TYR A 619 13.26 39.90 -26.29
C TYR A 619 12.97 41.40 -26.32
N ASP A 620 12.31 41.87 -27.37
CA ASP A 620 11.76 43.22 -27.44
C ASP A 620 10.26 43.23 -27.09
N PRO A 621 9.88 43.70 -25.89
CA PRO A 621 8.48 43.70 -25.44
C PRO A 621 7.58 44.70 -26.16
N LEU A 622 8.11 45.61 -26.99
CA LEU A 622 7.29 46.53 -27.78
C LEU A 622 6.83 45.92 -29.10
N THR A 623 7.66 45.05 -29.68
CA THR A 623 7.38 44.45 -31.00
C THR A 623 7.04 42.96 -30.93
N GLY A 624 7.32 42.30 -29.81
CA GLY A 624 7.19 40.85 -29.65
C GLY A 624 8.24 40.06 -30.43
N LYS A 625 9.24 40.73 -31.02
CA LYS A 625 10.30 40.09 -31.79
C LYS A 625 11.37 39.54 -30.86
N LEU A 626 11.92 38.40 -31.26
CA LEU A 626 13.09 37.80 -30.64
C LEU A 626 14.28 37.99 -31.58
N SER A 627 15.35 38.57 -31.06
CA SER A 627 16.66 38.52 -31.72
C SER A 627 17.37 37.26 -31.22
N THR A 628 17.76 36.41 -32.17
CA THR A 628 18.50 35.19 -31.88
C THR A 628 19.96 35.41 -32.23
N ASP A 629 20.82 35.47 -31.22
CA ASP A 629 22.26 35.55 -31.38
C ASP A 629 22.87 34.17 -31.26
N PHE A 630 23.61 33.76 -32.29
CA PHE A 630 24.30 32.48 -32.32
C PHE A 630 25.75 32.67 -31.92
N ASN A 631 26.13 32.13 -30.76
CA ASN A 631 27.52 32.07 -30.35
C ASN A 631 28.20 30.87 -31.00
N LEU A 632 28.56 31.05 -32.27
CA LEU A 632 29.30 30.05 -33.04
C LEU A 632 30.62 29.67 -32.36
N ASN A 633 31.27 30.56 -31.61
CA ASN A 633 32.52 30.23 -30.92
C ASN A 633 32.32 29.20 -29.79
N ALA A 634 31.21 29.32 -29.03
CA ALA A 634 30.84 28.33 -28.01
C ALA A 634 30.51 26.98 -28.66
N SER A 635 29.74 27.01 -29.76
CA SER A 635 29.40 25.83 -30.56
C SER A 635 30.65 25.15 -31.16
N ILE A 636 31.53 25.92 -31.80
CA ILE A 636 32.78 25.47 -32.43
C ILE A 636 33.74 24.93 -31.37
N SER A 637 33.87 25.58 -30.21
CA SER A 637 34.77 25.11 -29.14
C SER A 637 34.30 23.77 -28.57
N GLY A 638 33.00 23.64 -28.28
CA GLY A 638 32.41 22.37 -27.81
C GLY A 638 32.50 21.27 -28.87
N ALA A 639 32.21 21.59 -30.13
CA ALA A 639 32.28 20.68 -31.26
C ALA A 639 33.72 20.22 -31.57
N THR A 640 34.69 21.13 -31.55
CA THR A 640 36.12 20.83 -31.70
C THR A 640 36.59 19.93 -30.57
N PHE A 641 36.16 20.20 -29.33
CA PHE A 641 36.50 19.38 -28.17
C PHE A 641 35.92 17.96 -28.27
N ARG A 642 34.63 17.81 -28.62
CA ARG A 642 33.98 16.50 -28.84
C ARG A 642 34.65 15.71 -29.97
N SER A 643 34.94 16.36 -31.09
CA SER A 643 35.67 15.77 -32.22
C SER A 643 37.09 15.31 -31.84
N LEU A 644 37.84 16.14 -31.09
CA LEU A 644 39.17 15.80 -30.60
C LEU A 644 39.15 14.64 -29.61
N ILE A 645 38.19 14.61 -28.68
CA ILE A 645 38.02 13.48 -27.75
C ILE A 645 37.71 12.21 -28.53
N SER A 646 36.71 12.23 -29.41
CA SER A 646 36.33 11.06 -30.22
C SER A 646 37.53 10.50 -31.01
N THR A 647 38.28 11.39 -31.67
CA THR A 647 39.48 11.03 -32.42
C THR A 647 40.56 10.44 -31.50
N THR A 648 40.78 11.05 -30.32
CA THR A 648 41.79 10.61 -29.34
C THR A 648 41.44 9.26 -28.73
N THR A 649 40.17 9.04 -28.35
CA THR A 649 39.70 7.77 -27.80
C THR A 649 39.85 6.65 -28.82
N ARG A 650 39.41 6.86 -30.07
CA ARG A 650 39.57 5.88 -31.15
C ARG A 650 41.04 5.60 -31.46
N ARG A 651 41.88 6.63 -31.46
CA ARG A 651 43.33 6.50 -31.60
C ARG A 651 43.91 5.62 -30.49
N SER A 652 43.59 5.90 -29.23
CA SER A 652 44.10 5.13 -28.09
C SER A 652 43.77 3.65 -28.26
N THR A 653 42.50 3.33 -28.58
CA THR A 653 42.06 1.96 -28.83
C THR A 653 42.83 1.32 -30.01
N PHE A 654 43.04 2.06 -31.12
CA PHE A 654 43.80 1.55 -32.25
C PHE A 654 45.27 1.27 -31.88
N ILE A 655 45.95 2.21 -31.22
CA ILE A 655 47.33 2.06 -30.74
C ILE A 655 47.45 0.85 -29.82
N ASP A 656 46.50 0.71 -28.88
CA ASP A 656 46.51 -0.39 -27.93
C ASP A 656 46.44 -1.75 -28.62
N ASN A 657 45.59 -1.85 -29.64
CA ASN A 657 45.42 -3.05 -30.44
C ASN A 657 46.67 -3.37 -31.28
N VAL A 658 47.24 -2.37 -31.97
CA VAL A 658 48.42 -2.59 -32.83
C VAL A 658 49.68 -2.89 -32.01
N MET A 659 49.92 -2.16 -30.92
CA MET A 659 51.03 -2.44 -30.01
C MET A 659 50.84 -3.79 -29.31
N GLY A 660 49.62 -4.12 -28.88
CA GLY A 660 49.29 -5.43 -28.32
C GLY A 660 49.64 -6.57 -29.29
N ASN A 661 49.25 -6.45 -30.56
CA ASN A 661 49.62 -7.41 -31.61
C ASN A 661 51.13 -7.50 -31.84
N SER A 662 51.85 -6.38 -31.86
CA SER A 662 53.32 -6.37 -31.97
C SER A 662 53.97 -7.12 -30.80
N MET A 663 53.50 -6.90 -29.57
CA MET A 663 54.03 -7.55 -28.37
C MET A 663 53.70 -9.05 -28.30
N GLN A 664 52.56 -9.48 -28.87
CA GLN A 664 52.24 -10.91 -29.03
C GLN A 664 53.24 -11.66 -29.91
N SER A 665 53.94 -10.99 -30.83
CA SER A 665 54.93 -11.64 -31.70
C SER A 665 56.11 -12.26 -30.96
N PHE A 666 56.37 -11.85 -29.70
CA PHE A 666 57.37 -12.44 -28.80
C PHE A 666 56.90 -13.68 -28.06
N TYR A 667 55.58 -13.93 -28.05
CA TYR A 667 54.94 -15.00 -27.27
C TYR A 667 54.76 -16.31 -28.05
N LEU A 668 55.45 -16.48 -29.19
CA LEU A 668 55.41 -17.72 -29.98
C LEU A 668 56.42 -18.76 -29.46
N GLY A 669 56.19 -19.21 -28.22
CA GLY A 669 56.87 -20.32 -27.57
C GLY A 669 55.95 -21.05 -26.58
N ASN A 670 55.24 -22.08 -27.08
CA ASN A 670 54.53 -23.16 -26.36
C ASN A 670 54.06 -22.90 -24.91
N SER A 671 52.77 -22.56 -24.71
CA SER A 671 51.79 -23.40 -23.98
C SER A 671 50.40 -22.75 -23.72
N SER A 672 49.35 -23.55 -23.94
CA SER A 672 47.99 -23.53 -23.36
C SER A 672 47.13 -22.24 -23.28
N ARG A 673 46.21 -22.13 -24.26
CA ARG A 673 44.73 -21.96 -24.18
C ARG A 673 44.06 -20.82 -23.37
N ALA A 674 44.72 -19.95 -22.60
CA ALA A 674 44.02 -18.99 -21.73
C ALA A 674 44.10 -17.49 -22.08
N GLN A 675 44.81 -17.08 -23.14
CA GLN A 675 44.91 -15.65 -23.51
C GLN A 675 44.48 -15.34 -24.95
N ARG A 676 43.55 -16.13 -25.49
CA ARG A 676 42.78 -15.81 -26.72
C ARG A 676 41.56 -14.93 -26.44
N MET A 677 41.60 -14.12 -25.38
CA MET A 677 40.50 -13.26 -24.95
C MET A 677 41.04 -11.84 -24.77
N ALA A 678 40.92 -11.00 -25.81
CA ALA A 678 40.71 -9.55 -25.72
C ALA A 678 40.96 -8.82 -27.05
N MET A 679 40.49 -9.34 -28.20
CA MET A 679 40.48 -8.52 -29.45
C MET A 679 39.30 -8.89 -30.37
N SER A 680 38.11 -9.09 -29.82
CA SER A 680 36.89 -9.09 -30.63
C SER A 680 35.74 -8.41 -29.90
N GLU A 681 35.91 -7.14 -29.53
CA GLU A 681 34.77 -6.27 -29.37
C GLU A 681 34.39 -5.71 -30.74
N LYS A 682 33.19 -6.08 -31.19
CA LYS A 682 32.60 -5.66 -32.45
C LYS A 682 32.39 -4.14 -32.43
N GLY A 683 33.09 -3.46 -33.34
CA GLY A 683 32.77 -2.09 -33.73
C GLY A 683 33.96 -1.15 -33.65
N ASN A 684 34.98 -1.35 -34.49
CA ASN A 684 35.83 -0.28 -35.06
C ASN A 684 36.85 -0.88 -36.04
N LEU A 685 37.01 -0.18 -37.18
CA LEU A 685 38.12 -0.22 -38.14
C LEU A 685 38.57 -1.59 -38.68
N TYR A 686 38.10 -1.90 -39.89
CA TYR A 686 38.77 -2.85 -40.80
C TYR A 686 40.15 -2.29 -41.19
N ALA A 687 41.20 -2.93 -40.70
CA ALA A 687 42.47 -3.02 -41.40
C ALA A 687 42.84 -4.50 -41.43
N ASP A 688 42.78 -5.10 -42.61
CA ASP A 688 43.20 -6.47 -42.87
C ASP A 688 44.71 -6.57 -42.59
N ALA A 689 45.05 -7.04 -41.40
CA ALA A 689 46.43 -7.16 -40.90
C ALA A 689 47.20 -8.32 -41.54
N SER A 690 46.59 -9.05 -42.48
CA SER A 690 47.19 -10.22 -43.13
C SER A 690 48.22 -9.86 -44.21
N ASP A 691 48.06 -8.71 -44.88
CA ASP A 691 48.79 -8.43 -46.14
C ASP A 691 50.01 -7.51 -46.00
N TYR A 692 50.23 -6.90 -44.84
CA TYR A 692 51.28 -5.87 -44.69
C TYR A 692 52.32 -6.12 -43.59
N ILE A 693 52.22 -7.23 -42.86
CA ILE A 693 53.37 -7.75 -42.11
C ILE A 693 54.28 -8.51 -43.09
N LYS A 694 54.94 -7.78 -44.00
CA LYS A 694 56.16 -8.26 -44.66
C LYS A 694 57.33 -8.17 -43.68
N SER A 695 57.21 -9.01 -42.66
CA SER A 695 58.22 -9.90 -42.18
C SER A 695 59.69 -9.69 -42.59
N ASP A 696 60.53 -9.68 -41.55
CA ASP A 696 61.85 -10.31 -41.53
C ASP A 696 61.76 -11.87 -41.54
N LEU A 697 60.82 -12.47 -42.31
CA LEU A 697 60.52 -13.92 -42.32
C LEU A 697 61.28 -14.73 -43.39
N ASN A 698 62.30 -14.19 -44.06
CA ASN A 698 63.01 -14.99 -45.07
C ASN A 698 64.47 -15.33 -44.75
N ASN A 699 64.89 -15.29 -43.49
CA ASN A 699 66.03 -16.09 -43.01
C ASN A 699 65.98 -16.29 -41.49
N GLY A 700 65.03 -17.12 -41.04
CA GLY A 700 65.07 -17.64 -39.67
C GLY A 700 66.21 -18.65 -39.53
N ASN A 701 67.20 -18.34 -38.68
CA ASN A 701 67.93 -19.40 -38.00
C ASN A 701 67.11 -19.78 -36.77
N TYR A 702 66.57 -21.00 -36.77
CA TYR A 702 65.79 -21.58 -35.68
C TYR A 702 66.63 -21.57 -34.38
N GLY A 703 66.27 -20.74 -33.39
CA GLY A 703 66.85 -20.84 -32.05
C GLY A 703 66.91 -19.57 -31.19
N SER A 704 66.62 -18.38 -31.72
CA SER A 704 66.58 -17.15 -30.89
C SER A 704 65.14 -16.68 -30.65
N ASN A 705 64.81 -16.42 -29.38
CA ASN A 705 63.62 -15.65 -29.04
C ASN A 705 63.71 -14.29 -29.76
N LYS A 706 62.66 -13.90 -30.48
CA LYS A 706 62.60 -12.54 -31.03
C LYS A 706 62.59 -11.58 -29.84
N GLU A 707 63.67 -10.83 -29.66
CA GLU A 707 63.73 -9.81 -28.60
C GLU A 707 63.19 -8.46 -29.08
N HIS A 708 63.01 -8.26 -30.39
CA HIS A 708 62.68 -6.96 -30.97
C HIS A 708 61.63 -7.08 -32.09
N SER A 709 60.68 -6.16 -32.13
CA SER A 709 59.63 -6.03 -33.15
C SER A 709 59.53 -4.58 -33.57
N LEU A 710 59.55 -4.29 -34.86
CA LEU A 710 59.36 -2.95 -35.41
C LEU A 710 58.26 -3.01 -36.47
N PHE A 711 57.31 -2.09 -36.41
CA PHE A 711 56.29 -1.92 -37.44
C PHE A 711 56.11 -0.45 -37.81
N ILE A 712 55.71 -0.22 -39.05
CA ILE A 712 55.24 1.07 -39.56
C ILE A 712 53.91 0.81 -40.25
N LEU A 713 52.83 1.36 -39.71
CA LEU A 713 51.47 1.09 -40.16
C LEU A 713 50.73 2.39 -40.52
N PRO A 714 50.47 2.65 -41.81
CA PRO A 714 49.52 3.66 -42.21
C PRO A 714 48.08 3.18 -41.96
N TYR A 715 47.16 4.11 -41.64
CA TYR A 715 45.74 3.80 -41.45
C TYR A 715 44.84 4.97 -41.86
N PHE A 716 43.57 4.64 -42.10
CA PHE A 716 42.51 5.56 -42.48
C PHE A 716 41.24 5.25 -41.68
N SER A 717 40.56 6.28 -41.17
CA SER A 717 39.31 6.16 -40.43
C SER A 717 38.30 7.18 -40.91
N SER A 718 37.07 6.78 -41.22
CA SER A 718 35.96 7.71 -41.44
C SER A 718 35.27 8.05 -40.11
N GLN A 719 34.91 9.31 -39.93
CA GLN A 719 34.31 9.83 -38.69
C GLN A 719 33.02 10.58 -38.98
N ASN A 720 32.05 10.42 -38.08
CA ASN A 720 30.85 11.24 -37.99
C ASN A 720 30.69 11.65 -36.52
N VAL A 721 30.57 12.94 -36.22
CA VAL A 721 30.44 13.48 -34.87
C VAL A 721 29.37 14.56 -34.85
N GLU A 722 28.36 14.40 -33.99
CA GLU A 722 27.35 15.43 -33.75
C GLU A 722 27.96 16.65 -33.04
N LEU A 723 27.71 17.83 -33.59
CA LEU A 723 28.27 19.10 -33.12
C LEU A 723 27.28 19.82 -32.21
N SER A 724 26.19 20.35 -32.76
CA SER A 724 25.08 21.03 -32.07
C SER A 724 23.99 21.34 -33.09
N LEU A 725 22.75 21.60 -32.64
CA LEU A 725 21.63 22.00 -33.51
C LEU A 725 21.42 21.07 -34.72
N ASN A 726 21.56 19.76 -34.51
CA ASN A 726 21.42 18.70 -35.52
C ASN A 726 22.46 18.78 -36.68
N GLU A 727 23.58 19.49 -36.48
CA GLU A 727 24.72 19.43 -37.38
C GLU A 727 25.67 18.28 -37.01
N GLU A 728 26.02 17.49 -38.02
CA GLU A 728 27.07 16.50 -37.92
C GLU A 728 28.33 16.94 -38.68
N SER A 729 29.49 16.83 -38.05
CA SER A 729 30.77 16.91 -38.74
C SER A 729 31.14 15.56 -39.33
N LYS A 730 31.27 15.51 -40.66
CA LYS A 730 31.66 14.30 -41.41
C LYS A 730 33.07 14.45 -41.90
N GLY A 731 33.88 13.42 -41.73
CA GLY A 731 35.29 13.52 -42.04
C GLY A 731 36.04 12.21 -42.04
N HIS A 732 37.35 12.35 -42.10
CA HIS A 732 38.27 11.23 -42.05
C HIS A 732 39.58 11.61 -41.38
N THR A 733 40.22 10.62 -40.80
CA THR A 733 41.57 10.69 -40.24
C THR A 733 42.47 9.75 -41.00
N LYS A 734 43.62 10.25 -41.45
CA LYS A 734 44.70 9.44 -42.04
C LYS A 734 45.91 9.55 -41.14
N GLY A 735 46.52 8.44 -40.76
CA GLY A 735 47.69 8.46 -39.89
C GLY A 735 48.73 7.44 -40.28
N THR A 736 49.89 7.56 -39.64
CA THR A 736 50.92 6.52 -39.64
C THR A 736 51.46 6.39 -38.24
N ILE A 737 51.50 5.17 -37.73
CA ILE A 737 52.13 4.82 -36.47
C ILE A 737 53.38 3.99 -36.75
N ILE A 738 54.46 4.31 -36.07
CA ILE A 738 55.66 3.48 -35.94
C ILE A 738 55.71 2.98 -34.50
N GLY A 739 55.86 1.68 -34.32
CA GLY A 739 55.98 1.06 -33.02
C GLY A 739 57.15 0.12 -32.98
N TYR A 740 57.89 0.19 -31.89
CA TYR A 740 58.95 -0.75 -31.55
C TYR A 740 58.59 -1.42 -30.24
N SER A 741 58.66 -2.74 -30.20
CA SER A 741 58.48 -3.52 -28.99
C SER A 741 59.76 -4.31 -28.74
N THR A 742 60.07 -4.56 -27.47
CA THR A 742 61.23 -5.35 -27.07
C THR A 742 60.91 -6.23 -25.88
N LEU A 743 61.45 -7.44 -25.86
CA LEU A 743 61.38 -8.35 -24.72
C LEU A 743 62.70 -8.25 -23.93
N LYS A 744 62.60 -7.96 -22.63
CA LYS A 744 63.70 -7.98 -21.67
C LYS A 744 63.31 -8.83 -20.45
N ASP A 745 64.28 -9.17 -19.60
CA ASP A 745 64.05 -10.02 -18.43
C ASP A 745 62.94 -9.50 -17.49
N SER A 746 62.74 -8.18 -17.47
CA SER A 746 61.74 -7.50 -16.65
C SER A 746 60.35 -7.38 -17.29
N GLY A 747 60.15 -7.82 -18.54
CA GLY A 747 58.88 -7.76 -19.25
C GLY A 747 58.99 -7.34 -20.72
N ILE A 748 57.84 -7.16 -21.37
CA ILE A 748 57.77 -6.60 -22.73
C ILE A 748 57.55 -5.10 -22.63
N TYR A 749 58.38 -4.32 -23.31
CA TYR A 749 58.27 -2.87 -23.40
C TYR A 749 57.93 -2.46 -24.81
N GLY A 750 56.94 -1.59 -24.98
CA GLY A 750 56.58 -0.97 -26.23
C GLY A 750 56.87 0.53 -26.23
N VAL A 751 57.46 1.04 -27.31
CA VAL A 751 57.51 2.47 -27.60
C VAL A 751 56.83 2.70 -28.93
N TYR A 752 55.99 3.73 -29.03
CA TYR A 752 55.35 4.08 -30.29
C TYR A 752 55.39 5.59 -30.50
N ALA A 753 55.46 5.98 -31.77
CA ALA A 753 55.29 7.35 -32.19
C ALA A 753 54.45 7.35 -33.47
N GLY A 754 53.75 8.44 -33.74
CA GLY A 754 52.96 8.53 -34.95
C GLY A 754 52.40 9.91 -35.16
N TYR A 755 51.74 10.07 -36.29
CA TYR A 755 50.97 11.25 -36.60
C TYR A 755 49.65 10.88 -37.25
N GLU A 756 48.69 11.80 -37.14
CA GLU A 756 47.38 11.74 -37.79
C GLU A 756 47.00 13.10 -38.35
N ASP A 757 46.54 13.10 -39.59
CA ASP A 757 45.85 14.20 -40.25
C ASP A 757 44.34 13.93 -40.21
N THR A 758 43.62 14.70 -39.40
CA THR A 758 42.16 14.65 -39.26
C THR A 758 41.55 15.82 -40.04
N LYS A 759 40.70 15.48 -41.01
CA LYS A 759 39.91 16.43 -41.78
C LYS A 759 38.44 16.13 -41.58
N MET A 760 37.73 17.04 -40.94
CA MET A 760 36.29 16.96 -40.78
C MET A 760 35.65 18.23 -41.30
N SER A 761 34.54 18.08 -41.99
CA SER A 761 33.78 19.19 -42.55
C SER A 761 32.40 19.24 -41.93
N SER A 762 31.92 20.44 -41.68
CA SER A 762 30.54 20.76 -41.29
C SER A 762 30.04 21.92 -42.14
N THR A 763 28.78 22.30 -41.99
CA THR A 763 28.24 23.45 -42.72
C THR A 763 28.91 24.76 -42.30
N TYR A 764 29.28 24.87 -41.01
CA TYR A 764 29.76 26.14 -40.44
C TYR A 764 31.28 26.26 -40.36
N PHE A 765 32.02 25.15 -40.24
CA PHE A 765 33.48 25.16 -40.15
C PHE A 765 34.12 23.81 -40.54
N ASP A 766 35.36 23.87 -41.02
CA ASP A 766 36.20 22.70 -41.25
C ASP A 766 37.21 22.54 -40.11
N ILE A 767 37.31 21.33 -39.56
CA ILE A 767 38.40 20.92 -38.67
C ILE A 767 39.50 20.30 -39.53
N ASN A 768 40.65 20.95 -39.58
CA ASN A 768 41.87 20.40 -40.17
C ASN A 768 42.98 20.37 -39.11
N ASN A 769 43.18 19.20 -38.51
CA ASN A 769 44.10 19.02 -37.41
C ASN A 769 45.16 17.98 -37.74
N ARG A 770 46.42 18.30 -37.45
CA ARG A 770 47.54 17.36 -37.52
C ARG A 770 48.05 17.10 -36.11
N THR A 771 47.82 15.89 -35.60
CA THR A 771 48.31 15.49 -34.28
C THR A 771 49.55 14.62 -34.39
N TYR A 772 50.53 14.86 -33.54
CA TYR A 772 51.66 13.98 -33.31
C TYR A 772 51.53 13.37 -31.92
N TYR A 773 51.88 12.10 -31.77
CA TYR A 773 51.82 11.39 -30.50
C TYR A 773 53.03 10.48 -30.34
N VAL A 774 53.45 10.30 -29.10
CA VAL A 774 54.48 9.35 -28.68
C VAL A 774 54.04 8.76 -27.35
N GLY A 775 54.34 7.49 -27.11
CA GLY A 775 54.01 6.85 -25.86
C GLY A 775 54.84 5.61 -25.59
N LEU A 776 54.77 5.18 -24.33
CA LEU A 776 55.34 3.95 -23.82
C LEU A 776 54.18 3.05 -23.42
N LYS A 777 54.26 1.76 -23.74
CA LYS A 777 53.28 0.75 -23.36
C LYS A 777 53.96 -0.41 -22.64
#